data_AF-A0A4S2FXL1-F1
#
_entry.id   AF-A0A4S2FXL1-F1
#
_cell.length_a   1.000
_cell.length_b   1.000
_cell.length_c   1.000
_cell.angle_alpha   90.00
_cell.angle_beta   90.00
_cell.angle_gamma   90.00
#
_symmetry.space_group_name_H-M   'P 1'
#
loop_
_entity.id
_entity.type
_entity.pdbx_description
1 polymer ?
#
loop_
_entity_poly.entity_id
_entity_poly.type
_entity_poly.pdbx_seq_one_letter_code
_entity_poly.pdbx_strand_id
1 'polypeptide(L)'
;MAKKQSKSDPKAQTLARIKRTEAYAERVRTLFAATVNEILALNRSLPKLGEGEMYSFDNETAKRQKEVERLLRQLHSVATMAIEKGIKLEWAQANAECDKLVQSCFGKAALSSPQFTAWTERNNAAMTAFINRSESGMNLSQRVWKSVRQLRDEMEVAITVSIGEGESAASMSRKVRQYLNDPDLMFRRFRFKDPDTGEWKRKWKKRVKDPATGKVRWIDYDKGSYQDEWTGPGYYKSSAQNAMRVARTETNIAYRRADQARWEQMDFVLGQRINLSRSHPKKDICDKLAGDYPKDFVFDGWHPQCFCYVTPILLDEDTMAEMQDIFLAGGDYKAALQRSANNRRIKDYPDNFKEWVRENEDNIAQSRGRGTEPYFIRNNAAAIDEILDPTPKTLTPLEIAAKRHESRTPEQEEEIRLRWKERQHRIEAEKAAAEAERQRVARINSTANNVLATVSKRGFDSLGISTADLEAAIKAGNATKIQTQTRTLALAMAAKQKLVKATAANVSKVAESWSEVDNSPIEAALASGDVAKINAATRAVAQSVLQMKKQEAALSATIPDVHTWHEQFTIAELQAVQKAVEDKMAAIASKPLHEQVAALNKEIQYVSDPTYLKPHKLYPTAKVAQDAYMQKLSEVKLKIEIADAQDAISILKTYVASHPKATTVANAVAEAESLIASGGDIQTIKAKIDYAQKRKEIQEKAAAKKAVKGSKIGEVTYSELSKKRQTELLDTFKTNTVEGVDDILRKQSESVWSDLIEEERYLLTKYTQTYSYLNEPLRNQYYCGGRPQSEYDNDMPKLTAALSRVRTQQDMVVRRGTSDYFIPEIGKNLSEVEAGDVFIDGAFLSTACHRDKGFGGSVNMIIFVPKGSQGIFAEPFTHYNGGYYDFNSNRIWDGKEKVSIGHEFEWIGQRGSRFKVIKKSGKNVYLMLIGQQFTQPKSKI
;
A
#
# COMPACT_ATOMS: atom_id res chain seq x y z
N MET A 1 -79.04 -28.57 28.14
CA MET A 1 -78.29 -29.84 28.00
C MET A 1 -76.84 -29.52 27.62
N ALA A 2 -75.95 -29.46 28.61
CA ALA A 2 -74.54 -29.16 28.41
C ALA A 2 -73.83 -30.40 27.80
N LYS A 3 -73.43 -30.31 26.53
CA LYS A 3 -72.48 -31.29 25.95
C LYS A 3 -71.20 -31.21 26.76
N LYS A 4 -70.79 -32.32 27.38
CA LYS A 4 -69.45 -32.53 27.98
C LYS A 4 -68.40 -31.97 27.01
N GLN A 5 -67.85 -30.80 27.32
CA GLN A 5 -66.75 -30.24 26.56
C GLN A 5 -65.54 -31.17 26.73
N SER A 6 -64.94 -31.57 25.61
CA SER A 6 -63.72 -32.36 25.58
C SER A 6 -62.60 -31.59 26.29
N LYS A 7 -62.34 -31.88 27.57
CA LYS A 7 -61.18 -31.39 28.31
C LYS A 7 -59.93 -31.80 27.53
N SER A 8 -59.23 -30.84 26.93
CA SER A 8 -57.98 -31.10 26.21
C SER A 8 -56.95 -31.64 27.20
N ASP A 9 -56.39 -32.83 26.94
CA ASP A 9 -55.34 -33.40 27.79
C ASP A 9 -54.07 -32.52 27.74
N PRO A 10 -53.71 -31.81 28.84
CA PRO A 10 -52.53 -30.93 28.86
C PRO A 10 -51.22 -31.68 28.60
N LYS A 11 -51.20 -32.99 28.89
CA LYS A 11 -50.04 -33.85 28.63
C LYS A 11 -49.87 -34.10 27.13
N ALA A 12 -50.96 -34.38 26.41
CA ALA A 12 -50.94 -34.54 24.95
C ALA A 12 -50.50 -33.25 24.24
N GLN A 13 -50.98 -32.08 24.69
CA GLN A 13 -50.55 -30.77 24.18
C GLN A 13 -49.06 -30.53 24.42
N THR A 14 -48.56 -30.88 25.60
CA THR A 14 -47.14 -30.77 25.93
C THR A 14 -46.27 -31.68 25.05
N LEU A 15 -46.68 -32.92 24.80
CA LEU A 15 -45.98 -33.82 23.88
C LEU A 15 -45.96 -33.29 22.45
N ALA A 16 -47.06 -32.71 21.97
CA ALA A 16 -47.11 -32.06 20.67
C ALA A 16 -46.15 -30.86 20.59
N ARG A 17 -46.07 -30.04 21.65
CA ARG A 17 -45.09 -28.95 21.76
C ARG A 17 -43.66 -29.47 21.70
N ILE A 18 -43.32 -30.49 22.48
CA ILE A 18 -41.98 -31.09 22.47
C ILE A 18 -41.60 -31.56 21.06
N LYS A 19 -42.52 -32.20 20.33
CA LYS A 19 -42.28 -32.61 18.93
C LYS A 19 -41.98 -31.42 18.01
N ARG A 20 -42.68 -30.28 18.15
CA ARG A 20 -42.40 -29.07 17.37
C ARG A 20 -41.05 -28.46 17.74
N THR A 21 -40.76 -28.36 19.04
CA THR A 21 -39.48 -27.89 19.55
C THR A 21 -38.30 -28.73 19.03
N GLU A 22 -38.45 -30.05 18.99
CA GLU A 22 -37.47 -30.96 18.38
C GLU A 22 -37.34 -30.73 16.88
N ALA A 23 -38.44 -30.49 16.16
CA ALA A 23 -38.39 -30.17 14.73
C ALA A 23 -37.64 -28.85 14.45
N TYR A 24 -37.78 -27.83 15.30
CA TYR A 24 -36.98 -26.59 15.18
C TYR A 24 -35.50 -26.84 15.44
N ALA A 25 -35.17 -27.62 16.46
CA ALA A 25 -33.79 -28.00 16.75
C ALA A 25 -33.17 -28.82 15.61
N GLU A 26 -33.92 -29.78 15.07
CA GLU A 26 -33.51 -30.58 13.92
C GLU A 26 -33.27 -29.72 12.68
N ARG A 27 -34.12 -28.72 12.43
CA ARG A 27 -33.89 -27.76 11.35
C ARG A 27 -32.55 -27.01 11.53
N VAL A 28 -32.22 -26.59 12.75
CA VAL A 28 -30.90 -25.97 13.03
C VAL A 28 -29.76 -26.96 12.77
N ARG A 29 -29.90 -28.22 13.19
CA ARG A 29 -28.91 -29.27 12.92
C ARG A 29 -28.67 -29.48 11.42
N THR A 30 -29.74 -29.50 10.62
CA THR A 30 -29.64 -29.66 9.15
C THR A 30 -28.92 -28.50 8.49
N LEU A 31 -29.09 -27.26 8.99
CA LEU A 31 -28.36 -26.09 8.51
C LEU A 31 -26.86 -26.23 8.78
N PHE A 32 -26.47 -26.65 9.99
CA PHE A 32 -25.07 -26.93 10.32
C PHE A 32 -24.49 -28.01 9.40
N ALA A 33 -25.21 -29.12 9.19
CA ALA A 33 -24.78 -30.20 8.31
C ALA A 33 -24.62 -29.75 6.84
N ALA A 34 -25.54 -28.92 6.33
CA ALA A 34 -25.45 -28.35 4.99
C ALA A 34 -24.22 -27.46 4.83
N THR A 35 -23.97 -26.55 5.78
CA THR A 35 -22.78 -25.68 5.77
C THR A 35 -21.48 -26.49 5.85
N VAL A 36 -21.43 -27.54 6.68
CA VAL A 36 -20.28 -28.47 6.72
C VAL A 36 -20.03 -29.10 5.35
N ASN A 37 -21.09 -29.53 4.65
CA ASN A 37 -20.96 -30.09 3.30
C ASN A 37 -20.39 -29.08 2.30
N GLU A 38 -20.87 -27.83 2.34
CA GLU A 38 -20.40 -26.75 1.47
C GLU A 38 -18.93 -26.42 1.75
N ILE A 39 -18.54 -26.29 3.02
CA ILE A 39 -17.14 -26.04 3.40
C ILE A 39 -16.23 -27.20 2.95
N LEU A 40 -16.66 -28.46 3.16
CA LEU A 40 -15.88 -29.62 2.74
C LEU A 40 -15.74 -29.72 1.21
N ALA A 41 -16.71 -29.25 0.44
CA ALA A 41 -16.65 -29.22 -1.02
C ALA A 41 -15.59 -28.23 -1.57
N LEU A 42 -15.18 -27.24 -0.78
CA LEU A 42 -14.10 -26.32 -1.14
C LEU A 42 -12.72 -26.98 -1.10
N ASN A 43 -12.54 -28.03 -0.29
CA ASN A 43 -11.27 -28.74 -0.10
C ASN A 43 -11.10 -29.86 -1.13
N ARG A 44 -10.70 -29.49 -2.36
CA ARG A 44 -10.44 -30.43 -3.47
C ARG A 44 -9.12 -31.20 -3.35
N SER A 45 -8.18 -30.74 -2.54
CA SER A 45 -6.89 -31.40 -2.27
C SER A 45 -6.54 -31.34 -0.78
N LEU A 46 -5.88 -32.39 -0.29
CA LEU A 46 -5.38 -32.46 1.09
C LEU A 46 -4.11 -31.62 1.22
N PRO A 47 -4.05 -30.63 2.11
CA PRO A 47 -2.81 -29.95 2.42
C PRO A 47 -1.85 -30.92 3.12
N LYS A 48 -0.55 -30.85 2.77
CA LYS A 48 0.50 -31.55 3.50
C LYS A 48 0.81 -30.76 4.77
N LEU A 49 0.62 -31.37 5.92
CA LEU A 49 0.98 -30.80 7.23
C LEU A 49 2.30 -31.41 7.70
N GLY A 50 3.18 -30.59 8.29
CA GLY A 50 4.37 -31.07 8.99
C GLY A 50 4.03 -31.88 10.24
N GLU A 51 5.00 -32.61 10.78
CA GLU A 51 4.81 -33.38 12.02
C GLU A 51 4.50 -32.42 13.19
N GLY A 52 3.32 -32.56 13.79
CA GLY A 52 2.86 -31.69 14.89
C GLY A 52 2.08 -30.44 14.45
N GLU A 53 1.98 -30.16 13.14
CA GLU A 53 1.25 -28.99 12.63
C GLU A 53 -0.28 -29.22 12.58
N MET A 54 -1.05 -28.13 12.76
CA MET A 54 -2.51 -28.14 12.64
C MET A 54 -2.99 -27.49 11.37
N TYR A 55 -4.08 -28.03 10.82
CA TYR A 55 -4.82 -27.37 9.78
C TYR A 55 -5.52 -26.13 10.37
N SER A 56 -5.38 -25.00 9.69
CA SER A 56 -6.09 -23.76 9.99
C SER A 56 -6.65 -23.19 8.70
N PHE A 57 -7.89 -22.73 8.72
CA PHE A 57 -8.49 -22.01 7.60
C PHE A 57 -7.81 -20.67 7.32
N ASP A 58 -7.07 -20.11 8.29
CA ASP A 58 -6.32 -18.86 8.12
C ASP A 58 -5.00 -19.06 7.37
N ASN A 59 -4.47 -20.30 7.35
CA ASN A 59 -3.27 -20.66 6.59
C ASN A 59 -3.57 -21.01 5.11
N GLU A 60 -4.85 -20.99 4.72
CA GLU A 60 -5.29 -21.23 3.35
C GLU A 60 -5.25 -19.95 2.49
N THR A 61 -5.49 -20.08 1.18
CA THR A 61 -5.54 -18.89 0.32
C THR A 61 -6.62 -17.92 0.78
N ALA A 62 -6.35 -16.61 0.65
CA ALA A 62 -7.30 -15.56 1.02
C ALA A 62 -8.70 -15.74 0.40
N LYS A 63 -8.78 -16.38 -0.77
CA LYS A 63 -10.05 -16.75 -1.42
C LYS A 63 -10.83 -17.80 -0.63
N ARG A 64 -10.17 -18.87 -0.14
CA ARG A 64 -10.83 -19.92 0.65
C ARG A 64 -11.23 -19.41 2.03
N GLN A 65 -10.36 -18.66 2.69
CA GLN A 65 -10.66 -18.08 4.01
C GLN A 65 -11.93 -17.22 3.94
N LYS A 66 -12.02 -16.33 2.94
CA LYS A 66 -13.22 -15.49 2.70
C LYS A 66 -14.47 -16.32 2.44
N GLU A 67 -14.35 -17.42 1.70
CA GLU A 67 -15.49 -18.27 1.37
C GLU A 67 -15.99 -19.09 2.58
N VAL A 68 -15.08 -19.64 3.39
CA VAL A 68 -15.43 -20.32 4.65
C VAL A 68 -16.10 -19.35 5.62
N GLU A 69 -15.53 -18.15 5.79
CA GLU A 69 -16.10 -17.10 6.64
C GLU A 69 -17.48 -16.64 6.12
N ARG A 70 -17.66 -16.55 4.80
CA ARG A 70 -18.96 -16.26 4.18
C ARG A 70 -19.99 -17.34 4.54
N LEU A 71 -19.63 -18.61 4.43
CA LEU A 71 -20.50 -19.75 4.75
C LEU A 71 -20.87 -19.80 6.24
N LEU A 72 -19.93 -19.51 7.14
CA LEU A 72 -20.19 -19.44 8.58
C LEU A 72 -21.11 -18.26 8.95
N ARG A 73 -20.90 -17.08 8.35
CA ARG A 73 -21.82 -15.94 8.53
C ARG A 73 -23.21 -16.23 7.97
N GLN A 74 -23.30 -16.91 6.84
CA GLN A 74 -24.57 -17.36 6.28
C GLN A 74 -25.26 -18.32 7.25
N LEU A 75 -24.56 -19.33 7.77
CA LEU A 75 -25.07 -20.27 8.78
C LEU A 75 -25.60 -19.53 10.01
N HIS A 76 -24.84 -18.56 10.53
CA HIS A 76 -25.24 -17.74 11.67
C HIS A 76 -26.55 -17.01 11.43
N SER A 77 -26.67 -16.33 10.29
CA SER A 77 -27.88 -15.61 9.90
C SER A 77 -29.08 -16.56 9.79
N VAL A 78 -28.94 -17.65 9.02
CA VAL A 78 -30.07 -18.57 8.78
C VAL A 78 -30.47 -19.35 10.03
N ALA A 79 -29.54 -19.74 10.89
CA ALA A 79 -29.82 -20.41 12.16
C ALA A 79 -30.50 -19.45 13.15
N THR A 80 -30.05 -18.21 13.25
CA THR A 80 -30.67 -17.18 14.11
C THR A 80 -32.10 -16.92 13.67
N MET A 81 -32.34 -16.70 12.36
CA MET A 81 -33.68 -16.51 11.81
C MET A 81 -34.57 -17.73 12.01
N ALA A 82 -34.04 -18.95 11.87
CA ALA A 82 -34.80 -20.18 12.10
C ALA A 82 -35.27 -20.29 13.56
N ILE A 83 -34.42 -19.95 14.52
CA ILE A 83 -34.77 -19.96 15.95
C ILE A 83 -35.77 -18.84 16.26
N GLU A 84 -35.57 -17.63 15.76
CA GLU A 84 -36.51 -16.52 15.95
C GLU A 84 -37.89 -16.83 15.35
N LYS A 85 -37.92 -17.47 14.17
CA LYS A 85 -39.17 -17.97 13.58
C LYS A 85 -39.83 -19.01 14.47
N GLY A 86 -39.06 -19.95 15.04
CA GLY A 86 -39.56 -20.93 16.01
C GLY A 86 -40.18 -20.25 17.24
N ILE A 87 -39.51 -19.23 17.79
CA ILE A 87 -40.02 -18.42 18.92
C ILE A 87 -41.37 -17.80 18.57
N LYS A 88 -41.47 -17.14 17.41
CA LYS A 88 -42.71 -16.51 16.94
C LYS A 88 -43.85 -17.53 16.74
N LEU A 89 -43.53 -18.71 16.20
CA LEU A 89 -44.50 -19.78 15.99
C LEU A 89 -45.01 -20.35 17.32
N GLU A 90 -44.12 -20.62 18.28
CA GLU A 90 -44.54 -21.13 19.60
C GLU A 90 -45.30 -20.07 20.41
N TRP A 91 -44.93 -18.79 20.31
CA TRP A 91 -45.68 -17.69 20.91
C TRP A 91 -47.10 -17.60 20.33
N ALA A 92 -47.23 -17.71 19.01
CA ALA A 92 -48.53 -17.73 18.33
C ALA A 92 -49.34 -18.97 18.71
N GLN A 93 -48.71 -20.13 18.86
CA GLN A 93 -49.39 -21.37 19.28
C GLN A 93 -49.88 -21.27 20.73
N ALA A 94 -49.08 -20.75 21.65
CA ALA A 94 -49.49 -20.51 23.04
C ALA A 94 -50.69 -19.54 23.10
N ASN A 95 -50.64 -18.46 22.32
CA ASN A 95 -51.76 -17.54 22.16
C ASN A 95 -53.04 -18.25 21.65
N ALA A 96 -52.91 -19.17 20.68
CA ALA A 96 -54.03 -19.93 20.16
C ALA A 96 -54.60 -20.93 21.18
N GLU A 97 -53.77 -21.57 22.01
CA GLU A 97 -54.24 -22.42 23.11
C GLU A 97 -54.91 -21.60 24.22
N CYS A 98 -54.40 -20.41 24.52
CA CYS A 98 -55.06 -19.46 25.42
C CYS A 98 -56.43 -19.01 24.89
N ASP A 99 -56.58 -18.81 23.57
CA ASP A 99 -57.89 -18.49 22.99
C ASP A 99 -58.88 -19.67 23.12
N LYS A 100 -58.40 -20.92 22.94
CA LYS A 100 -59.23 -22.10 23.19
C LYS A 100 -59.66 -22.19 24.65
N LEU A 101 -58.79 -21.81 25.58
CA LEU A 101 -59.11 -21.73 27.00
C LEU A 101 -60.22 -20.68 27.25
N VAL A 102 -60.07 -19.46 26.75
CA VAL A 102 -61.11 -18.41 26.84
C VAL A 102 -62.41 -18.87 26.20
N GLN A 103 -62.35 -19.50 25.02
CA GLN A 103 -63.51 -20.04 24.33
C GLN A 103 -64.21 -21.14 25.14
N SER A 104 -63.45 -22.00 25.83
CA SER A 104 -64.02 -23.07 26.66
C SER A 104 -64.77 -22.50 27.87
N CYS A 105 -64.25 -21.42 28.46
CA CYS A 105 -64.82 -20.78 29.65
C CYS A 105 -65.98 -19.82 29.35
N PHE A 106 -65.92 -19.06 28.25
CA PHE A 106 -66.85 -17.94 27.96
C PHE A 106 -67.55 -18.04 26.59
N GLY A 107 -67.31 -19.12 25.84
CA GLY A 107 -67.87 -19.33 24.51
C GLY A 107 -67.15 -18.57 23.40
N LYS A 108 -67.54 -18.85 22.15
CA LYS A 108 -66.85 -18.32 20.94
C LYS A 108 -67.01 -16.80 20.78
N ALA A 109 -68.11 -16.22 21.25
CA ALA A 109 -68.39 -14.78 21.15
C ALA A 109 -67.38 -13.93 21.94
N ALA A 110 -66.80 -14.49 23.02
CA ALA A 110 -65.80 -13.80 23.83
C ALA A 110 -64.54 -13.44 23.03
N LEU A 111 -64.19 -14.18 21.98
CA LEU A 111 -63.01 -13.91 21.16
C LEU A 111 -63.14 -12.68 20.24
N SER A 112 -64.36 -12.19 20.01
CA SER A 112 -64.63 -11.07 19.10
C SER A 112 -65.26 -9.86 19.79
N SER A 113 -65.54 -9.95 21.08
CA SER A 113 -66.16 -8.87 21.84
C SER A 113 -65.11 -7.87 22.35
N PRO A 114 -65.32 -6.55 22.17
CA PRO A 114 -64.41 -5.51 22.68
C PRO A 114 -64.14 -5.61 24.18
N GLN A 115 -65.09 -6.15 24.96
CA GLN A 115 -64.98 -6.26 26.41
C GLN A 115 -63.91 -7.27 26.87
N PHE A 116 -63.52 -8.23 26.02
CA PHE A 116 -62.49 -9.24 26.31
C PHE A 116 -61.20 -9.02 25.52
N THR A 117 -61.00 -7.81 24.97
CA THR A 117 -59.79 -7.46 24.21
C THR A 117 -58.52 -7.72 25.03
N ALA A 118 -58.52 -7.37 26.33
CA ALA A 118 -57.40 -7.63 27.23
C ALA A 118 -57.09 -9.14 27.37
N TRP A 119 -58.10 -10.01 27.27
CA TRP A 119 -57.92 -11.47 27.33
C TRP A 119 -57.68 -12.10 25.97
N THR A 120 -57.62 -11.33 24.88
CA THR A 120 -57.31 -11.83 23.51
C THR A 120 -56.09 -11.14 22.89
N GLU A 121 -55.50 -10.18 23.61
CA GLU A 121 -54.27 -9.50 23.23
C GLU A 121 -53.10 -10.50 23.06
N ARG A 122 -52.36 -10.36 21.96
CA ARG A 122 -51.27 -11.27 21.58
C ARG A 122 -49.96 -11.01 22.32
N ASN A 123 -49.89 -9.91 23.07
CA ASN A 123 -48.73 -9.48 23.85
C ASN A 123 -47.44 -9.39 23.01
N ASN A 124 -47.55 -8.78 21.81
CA ASN A 124 -46.42 -8.61 20.89
C ASN A 124 -45.26 -7.81 21.49
N ALA A 125 -45.55 -6.90 22.41
CA ALA A 125 -44.53 -6.15 23.15
C ALA A 125 -43.70 -7.09 24.05
N ALA A 126 -44.35 -8.01 24.78
CA ALA A 126 -43.67 -9.02 25.60
C ALA A 126 -42.86 -10.00 24.73
N MET A 127 -43.39 -10.42 23.57
CA MET A 127 -42.64 -11.24 22.60
C MET A 127 -41.39 -10.51 22.10
N THR A 128 -41.51 -9.23 21.76
CA THR A 128 -40.40 -8.42 21.26
C THR A 128 -39.34 -8.22 22.35
N ALA A 129 -39.76 -7.93 23.59
CA ALA A 129 -38.86 -7.85 24.74
C ALA A 129 -38.14 -9.18 24.98
N PHE A 130 -38.85 -10.31 24.84
CA PHE A 130 -38.27 -11.64 24.95
C PHE A 130 -37.22 -11.93 23.87
N ILE A 131 -37.48 -11.60 22.60
CA ILE A 131 -36.53 -11.79 21.49
C ILE A 131 -35.28 -10.92 21.68
N ASN A 132 -35.46 -9.68 22.15
CA ASN A 132 -34.38 -8.71 22.30
C ASN A 132 -33.59 -8.85 23.62
N ARG A 133 -33.99 -9.76 24.51
CA ARG A 133 -33.33 -9.91 25.82
C ARG A 133 -31.91 -10.44 25.67
N SER A 134 -31.06 -10.05 26.62
CA SER A 134 -29.70 -10.57 26.76
C SER A 134 -29.64 -11.55 27.92
N GLU A 135 -29.02 -12.70 27.67
CA GLU A 135 -28.81 -13.78 28.65
C GLU A 135 -27.31 -13.87 28.94
N SER A 136 -26.92 -13.62 30.20
CA SER A 136 -25.50 -13.52 30.61
C SER A 136 -24.70 -12.55 29.72
N GLY A 137 -25.31 -11.39 29.39
CA GLY A 137 -24.71 -10.37 28.53
C GLY A 137 -24.74 -10.69 27.02
N MET A 138 -25.34 -11.81 26.60
CA MET A 138 -25.43 -12.21 25.18
C MET A 138 -26.87 -12.24 24.68
N ASN A 139 -27.16 -11.53 23.59
CA ASN A 139 -28.44 -11.64 22.88
C ASN A 139 -28.56 -12.98 22.10
N LEU A 140 -29.73 -13.24 21.50
CA LEU A 140 -29.97 -14.46 20.73
C LEU A 140 -28.92 -14.68 19.62
N SER A 141 -28.64 -13.65 18.82
CA SER A 141 -27.68 -13.70 17.72
C SER A 141 -26.27 -14.07 18.20
N GLN A 142 -25.81 -13.46 19.30
CA GLN A 142 -24.50 -13.75 19.90
C GLN A 142 -24.40 -15.19 20.41
N ARG A 143 -25.47 -15.72 21.03
CA ARG A 143 -25.52 -17.12 21.50
C ARG A 143 -25.48 -18.13 20.34
N VAL A 144 -26.08 -17.80 19.20
CA VAL A 144 -25.99 -18.62 17.99
C VAL A 144 -24.60 -18.49 17.36
N TRP A 145 -24.05 -17.27 17.25
CA TRP A 145 -22.70 -17.03 16.73
C TRP A 145 -21.65 -17.80 17.52
N LYS A 146 -21.82 -17.88 18.84
CA LYS A 146 -21.03 -18.72 19.73
C LYS A 146 -20.95 -20.16 19.18
N SER A 147 -22.09 -20.80 18.92
CA SER A 147 -22.10 -22.17 18.36
C SER A 147 -21.49 -22.27 16.95
N VAL A 148 -21.60 -21.22 16.12
CA VAL A 148 -21.01 -21.19 14.76
C VAL A 148 -19.48 -21.05 14.81
N ARG A 149 -18.93 -20.26 15.73
CA ARG A 149 -17.47 -20.18 15.93
C ARG A 149 -16.90 -21.54 16.33
N GLN A 150 -17.55 -22.19 17.29
CA GLN A 150 -17.18 -23.55 17.69
C GLN A 150 -17.15 -24.51 16.50
N LEU A 151 -18.08 -24.40 15.54
CA LEU A 151 -18.08 -25.25 14.34
C LEU A 151 -16.80 -25.06 13.50
N ARG A 152 -16.35 -23.81 13.30
CA ARG A 152 -15.15 -23.50 12.53
C ARG A 152 -13.95 -24.26 13.08
N ASP A 153 -13.71 -24.11 14.37
CA ASP A 153 -12.51 -24.67 14.95
C ASP A 153 -12.65 -26.19 15.24
N GLU A 154 -13.88 -26.73 15.41
CA GLU A 154 -14.13 -28.18 15.36
C GLU A 154 -13.76 -28.76 13.98
N MET A 155 -14.05 -28.04 12.89
CA MET A 155 -13.70 -28.45 11.54
C MET A 155 -12.18 -28.43 11.31
N GLU A 156 -11.47 -27.43 11.81
CA GLU A 156 -10.00 -27.35 11.73
C GLU A 156 -9.34 -28.55 12.39
N VAL A 157 -9.80 -28.90 13.58
CA VAL A 157 -9.36 -30.10 14.30
C VAL A 157 -9.71 -31.37 13.52
N ALA A 158 -10.95 -31.52 13.08
CA ALA A 158 -11.42 -32.72 12.42
C ALA A 158 -10.64 -32.99 11.12
N ILE A 159 -10.31 -31.93 10.37
CA ILE A 159 -9.46 -32.00 9.18
C ILE A 159 -8.03 -32.40 9.58
N THR A 160 -7.48 -31.80 10.63
CA THR A 160 -6.14 -32.14 11.12
C THR A 160 -6.02 -33.61 11.52
N VAL A 161 -7.01 -34.15 12.24
CA VAL A 161 -7.03 -35.58 12.61
C VAL A 161 -7.15 -36.46 11.37
N SER A 162 -8.00 -36.09 10.41
CA SER A 162 -8.20 -36.85 9.18
C SER A 162 -6.95 -36.89 8.29
N ILE A 163 -6.18 -35.78 8.21
CA ILE A 163 -4.90 -35.73 7.49
C ILE A 163 -3.86 -36.64 8.18
N GLY A 164 -3.78 -36.58 9.52
CA GLY A 164 -2.86 -37.40 10.30
C GLY A 164 -3.16 -38.90 10.29
N GLU A 165 -4.39 -39.32 9.96
CA GLU A 165 -4.75 -40.73 9.78
C GLU A 165 -4.34 -41.29 8.39
N GLY A 166 -3.84 -40.44 7.47
CA GLY A 166 -3.36 -40.84 6.13
C GLY A 166 -4.47 -41.06 5.10
N GLU A 167 -5.64 -40.46 5.32
CA GLU A 167 -6.86 -40.68 4.53
C GLU A 167 -6.83 -39.96 3.17
N SER A 168 -7.52 -40.50 2.16
CA SER A 168 -7.72 -39.82 0.88
C SER A 168 -8.72 -38.66 1.00
N ALA A 169 -8.71 -37.70 0.07
CA ALA A 169 -9.59 -36.52 0.13
C ALA A 169 -11.09 -36.88 0.19
N ALA A 170 -11.50 -37.98 -0.45
CA ALA A 170 -12.87 -38.49 -0.40
C ALA A 170 -13.22 -39.15 0.94
N SER A 171 -12.26 -39.82 1.58
CA SER A 171 -12.42 -40.44 2.91
C SER A 171 -12.44 -39.40 4.03
N MET A 172 -11.62 -38.35 3.91
CA MET A 172 -11.54 -37.20 4.82
C MET A 172 -12.92 -36.58 5.08
N SER A 173 -13.70 -36.32 4.02
CA SER A 173 -15.03 -35.69 4.15
C SER A 173 -15.99 -36.53 5.02
N ARG A 174 -15.96 -37.86 4.89
CA ARG A 174 -16.78 -38.76 5.73
C ARG A 174 -16.31 -38.78 7.18
N LYS A 175 -14.99 -38.81 7.38
CA LYS A 175 -14.35 -38.76 8.69
C LYS A 175 -14.60 -37.47 9.44
N VAL A 176 -14.48 -36.32 8.78
CA VAL A 176 -14.81 -35.02 9.37
C VAL A 176 -16.25 -35.00 9.88
N ARG A 177 -17.22 -35.49 9.10
CA ARG A 177 -18.62 -35.60 9.58
C ARG A 177 -18.75 -36.54 10.77
N GLN A 178 -18.06 -37.67 10.76
CA GLN A 178 -18.04 -38.60 11.89
C GLN A 178 -17.52 -37.91 13.16
N TYR A 179 -16.42 -37.16 13.04
CA TYR A 179 -15.83 -36.42 14.15
C TYR A 179 -16.71 -35.28 14.66
N LEU A 180 -17.37 -34.52 13.79
CA LEU A 180 -18.28 -33.44 14.20
C LEU A 180 -19.55 -33.97 14.90
N ASN A 181 -20.00 -35.18 14.52
CA ASN A 181 -21.12 -35.86 15.18
C ASN A 181 -20.72 -36.55 16.49
N ASP A 182 -19.50 -37.10 16.56
CA ASP A 182 -18.93 -37.72 17.75
C ASP A 182 -17.54 -37.13 18.08
N PRO A 183 -17.51 -35.98 18.78
CA PRO A 183 -16.27 -35.27 19.11
C PRO A 183 -15.31 -36.05 20.01
N ASP A 184 -15.78 -37.09 20.72
CA ASP A 184 -14.94 -37.94 21.58
C ASP A 184 -13.92 -38.76 20.79
N LEU A 185 -14.17 -38.94 19.49
CA LEU A 185 -13.24 -39.61 18.58
C LEU A 185 -12.01 -38.75 18.23
N MET A 186 -12.07 -37.43 18.42
CA MET A 186 -10.94 -36.51 18.19
C MET A 186 -10.09 -36.28 19.46
N PHE A 187 -10.75 -36.20 20.62
CA PHE A 187 -10.15 -35.73 21.87
C PHE A 187 -10.52 -36.57 23.09
N ARG A 188 -9.54 -36.81 23.97
CA ARG A 188 -9.76 -37.50 25.26
C ARG A 188 -9.03 -36.78 26.40
N ARG A 189 -9.68 -36.68 27.57
CA ARG A 189 -9.04 -36.14 28.79
C ARG A 189 -8.26 -37.23 29.51
N PHE A 190 -7.00 -36.95 29.81
CA PHE A 190 -6.14 -37.79 30.63
C PHE A 190 -5.85 -37.09 31.96
N ARG A 191 -5.92 -37.85 33.06
CA ARG A 191 -5.43 -37.37 34.36
C ARG A 191 -3.91 -37.47 34.35
N PHE A 192 -3.24 -36.42 34.81
CA PHE A 192 -1.81 -36.41 35.07
C PHE A 192 -1.56 -35.75 36.40
N LYS A 193 -0.48 -36.16 37.06
CA LYS A 193 -0.04 -35.52 38.29
C LYS A 193 0.86 -34.34 37.89
N ASP A 194 0.50 -33.15 38.33
CA ASP A 194 1.29 -31.96 38.08
C ASP A 194 2.67 -32.13 38.75
N PRO A 195 3.77 -31.99 38.00
CA PRO A 195 5.11 -32.29 38.50
C PRO A 195 5.58 -31.31 39.58
N ASP A 196 5.07 -30.08 39.59
CA ASP A 196 5.49 -29.02 40.51
C ASP A 196 4.61 -28.96 41.78
N THR A 197 3.32 -29.26 41.63
CA THR A 197 2.33 -29.13 42.73
C THR A 197 1.84 -30.46 43.28
N GLY A 198 2.10 -31.58 42.59
CA GLY A 198 1.64 -32.90 43.00
C GLY A 198 0.12 -33.13 42.88
N GLU A 199 -0.64 -32.13 42.44
CA GLU A 199 -2.09 -32.19 42.28
C GLU A 199 -2.51 -32.97 41.03
N TRP A 200 -3.63 -33.66 41.12
CA TRP A 200 -4.22 -34.35 39.97
C TRP A 200 -4.88 -33.35 39.02
N LYS A 201 -4.19 -33.00 37.94
CA LYS A 201 -4.73 -32.18 36.86
C LYS A 201 -5.22 -33.04 35.69
N ARG A 202 -6.00 -32.45 34.80
CA ARG A 202 -6.49 -33.11 33.57
C ARG A 202 -5.93 -32.36 32.38
N LYS A 203 -5.28 -33.07 31.46
CA LYS A 203 -4.85 -32.54 30.16
C LYS A 203 -5.63 -33.17 29.03
N TRP A 204 -5.92 -32.38 28.01
CA TRP A 204 -6.48 -32.90 26.78
C TRP A 204 -5.38 -33.56 25.96
N LYS A 205 -5.74 -34.67 25.31
CA LYS A 205 -4.88 -35.31 24.34
C LYS A 205 -5.62 -35.46 23.02
N LYS A 206 -4.88 -35.30 21.93
CA LYS A 206 -5.36 -35.48 20.55
C LYS A 206 -4.99 -36.87 20.05
N ARG A 207 -5.91 -37.47 19.30
CA ARG A 207 -5.69 -38.74 18.61
C ARG A 207 -4.79 -38.54 17.38
N VAL A 208 -3.71 -39.34 17.28
CA VAL A 208 -2.79 -39.36 16.13
C VAL A 208 -2.48 -40.80 15.77
N LYS A 209 -2.38 -41.12 14.48
CA LYS A 209 -1.94 -42.42 14.00
C LYS A 209 -0.44 -42.36 13.71
N ASP A 210 0.32 -43.31 14.23
CA ASP A 210 1.75 -43.41 13.96
C ASP A 210 1.97 -43.83 12.49
N PRO A 211 2.69 -43.03 11.66
CA PRO A 211 2.85 -43.33 10.24
C PRO A 211 3.61 -44.63 9.95
N ALA A 212 4.51 -45.05 10.84
CA ALA A 212 5.36 -46.21 10.65
C ALA A 212 4.69 -47.52 11.12
N THR A 213 3.86 -47.45 12.18
CA THR A 213 3.27 -48.65 12.80
C THR A 213 1.75 -48.78 12.63
N GLY A 214 1.08 -47.72 12.17
CA GLY A 214 -0.37 -47.67 12.02
C GLY A 214 -1.16 -47.66 13.34
N LYS A 215 -0.48 -47.68 14.49
CA LYS A 215 -1.10 -47.69 15.83
C LYS A 215 -1.58 -46.29 16.23
N VAL A 216 -2.70 -46.22 16.95
CA VAL A 216 -3.27 -44.97 17.46
C VAL A 216 -2.56 -44.57 18.76
N ARG A 217 -1.98 -43.38 18.80
CA ARG A 217 -1.36 -42.75 19.99
C ARG A 217 -2.07 -41.44 20.36
N TRP A 218 -1.97 -41.07 21.63
CA TRP A 218 -2.55 -39.83 22.17
C TRP A 218 -1.44 -38.87 22.54
N ILE A 219 -1.31 -37.77 21.80
CA ILE A 219 -0.30 -36.73 22.07
C ILE A 219 -0.91 -35.65 22.96
N ASP A 220 -0.07 -35.04 23.80
CA ASP A 220 -0.50 -33.90 24.61
C ASP A 220 -0.98 -32.78 23.69
N TYR A 221 -2.15 -32.25 24.02
CA TYR A 221 -2.81 -31.21 23.26
C TYR A 221 -2.94 -30.01 24.20
N ASP A 222 -2.07 -29.02 23.99
CA ASP A 222 -2.18 -27.75 24.70
C ASP A 222 -3.37 -26.98 24.14
N LYS A 223 -4.31 -26.69 25.02
CA LYS A 223 -5.62 -26.15 24.71
C LYS A 223 -5.61 -24.62 24.66
N GLY A 224 -4.50 -23.96 25.01
CA GLY A 224 -4.40 -22.49 25.04
C GLY A 224 -4.70 -21.79 23.71
N SER A 225 -4.52 -22.47 22.57
CA SER A 225 -4.85 -21.94 21.23
C SER A 225 -6.33 -22.05 20.85
N TYR A 226 -7.13 -22.77 21.63
CA TYR A 226 -8.55 -23.00 21.42
C TYR A 226 -9.29 -22.57 22.70
N GLN A 227 -9.71 -21.30 22.75
CA GLN A 227 -10.21 -20.61 23.95
C GLN A 227 -11.02 -21.52 24.89
N ASP A 228 -10.74 -21.40 26.20
CA ASP A 228 -11.32 -22.21 27.30
C ASP A 228 -12.86 -22.24 27.37
N GLU A 229 -13.55 -21.45 26.55
CA GLU A 229 -15.00 -21.22 26.55
C GLU A 229 -15.88 -22.44 26.23
N TRP A 230 -15.35 -23.51 25.63
CA TRP A 230 -16.15 -24.59 24.98
C TRP A 230 -16.16 -25.94 25.70
N THR A 231 -15.42 -26.06 26.80
CA THR A 231 -15.14 -27.37 27.44
C THR A 231 -15.40 -27.40 28.93
N GLY A 232 -16.04 -26.35 29.44
CA GLY A 232 -16.52 -26.26 30.81
C GLY A 232 -17.80 -27.06 31.07
N PRO A 233 -18.19 -27.22 32.33
CA PRO A 233 -19.49 -27.79 32.70
C PRO A 233 -20.64 -27.07 31.96
N GLY A 234 -21.56 -27.82 31.36
CA GLY A 234 -22.76 -27.26 30.71
C GLY A 234 -22.66 -27.00 29.20
N TYR A 235 -21.54 -27.32 28.55
CA TYR A 235 -21.37 -27.23 27.09
C TYR A 235 -21.29 -28.60 26.43
N TYR A 236 -21.95 -28.77 25.29
CA TYR A 236 -21.74 -29.94 24.43
C TYR A 236 -20.44 -29.77 23.65
N LYS A 237 -19.75 -30.89 23.40
CA LYS A 237 -18.56 -30.88 22.54
C LYS A 237 -18.86 -30.68 21.07
N SER A 238 -20.13 -30.79 20.67
CA SER A 238 -20.60 -30.58 19.30
C SER A 238 -21.28 -29.22 19.20
N SER A 239 -20.80 -28.39 18.29
CA SER A 239 -21.35 -27.09 17.92
C SER A 239 -22.83 -27.17 17.54
N ALA A 240 -23.21 -28.16 16.73
CA ALA A 240 -24.59 -28.40 16.32
C ALA A 240 -25.49 -28.71 17.53
N GLN A 241 -25.04 -29.53 18.48
CA GLN A 241 -25.80 -29.84 19.69
C GLN A 241 -25.99 -28.61 20.59
N ASN A 242 -24.98 -27.74 20.69
CA ASN A 242 -25.10 -26.46 21.40
C ASN A 242 -26.14 -25.54 20.73
N ALA A 243 -26.12 -25.42 19.40
CA ALA A 243 -27.11 -24.64 18.65
C ALA A 243 -28.52 -25.21 18.80
N MET A 244 -28.67 -26.54 18.77
CA MET A 244 -29.93 -27.23 19.07
C MET A 244 -30.40 -26.97 20.50
N ARG A 245 -29.51 -26.96 21.50
CA ARG A 245 -29.88 -26.61 22.89
C ARG A 245 -30.47 -25.20 22.96
N VAL A 246 -29.85 -24.23 22.28
CA VAL A 246 -30.36 -22.85 22.22
C VAL A 246 -31.74 -22.85 21.58
N ALA A 247 -31.90 -23.48 20.42
CA ALA A 247 -33.19 -23.58 19.74
C ALA A 247 -34.29 -24.16 20.65
N ARG A 248 -34.02 -25.30 21.31
CA ARG A 248 -34.99 -25.94 22.22
C ARG A 248 -35.35 -25.08 23.41
N THR A 249 -34.35 -24.48 24.04
CA THR A 249 -34.53 -23.70 25.26
C THR A 249 -35.31 -22.43 24.96
N GLU A 250 -34.94 -21.68 23.91
CA GLU A 250 -35.59 -20.41 23.56
C GLU A 250 -37.03 -20.60 23.11
N THR A 251 -37.33 -21.62 22.30
CA THR A 251 -38.69 -21.90 21.82
C THR A 251 -39.61 -22.40 22.94
N ASN A 252 -39.11 -23.25 23.84
CA ASN A 252 -39.87 -23.68 25.01
C ASN A 252 -40.15 -22.52 25.99
N ILE A 253 -39.16 -21.65 26.24
CA ILE A 253 -39.37 -20.48 27.11
C ILE A 253 -40.35 -19.50 26.46
N ALA A 254 -40.26 -19.28 25.16
CA ALA A 254 -41.18 -18.41 24.42
C ALA A 254 -42.64 -18.83 24.63
N TYR A 255 -42.93 -20.13 24.53
CA TYR A 255 -44.26 -20.67 24.79
C TYR A 255 -44.73 -20.36 26.23
N ARG A 256 -43.88 -20.62 27.23
CA ARG A 256 -44.21 -20.41 28.65
C ARG A 256 -44.44 -18.94 28.99
N ARG A 257 -43.61 -18.04 28.43
CA ARG A 257 -43.74 -16.59 28.62
C ARG A 257 -44.98 -16.03 27.93
N ALA A 258 -45.36 -16.58 26.78
CA ALA A 258 -46.61 -16.23 26.13
C ALA A 258 -47.80 -16.61 27.01
N ASP A 259 -47.84 -17.85 27.52
CA ASP A 259 -48.88 -18.31 28.46
C ASP A 259 -48.93 -17.42 29.71
N GLN A 260 -47.78 -17.14 30.34
CA GLN A 260 -47.71 -16.28 31.52
C GLN A 260 -48.29 -14.88 31.25
N ALA A 261 -47.83 -14.21 30.19
CA ALA A 261 -48.28 -12.86 29.84
C ALA A 261 -49.80 -12.81 29.57
N ARG A 262 -50.35 -13.88 28.98
CA ARG A 262 -51.78 -14.03 28.72
C ARG A 262 -52.54 -14.28 30.01
N TRP A 263 -52.05 -15.20 30.84
CA TRP A 263 -52.67 -15.54 32.11
C TRP A 263 -52.73 -14.33 33.01
N GLU A 264 -51.66 -13.54 33.16
CA GLU A 264 -51.62 -12.29 33.96
C GLU A 264 -52.85 -11.40 33.74
N GLN A 265 -53.30 -11.27 32.49
CA GLN A 265 -54.45 -10.45 32.08
C GLN A 265 -55.82 -11.13 32.35
N MET A 266 -55.86 -12.45 32.54
CA MET A 266 -57.08 -13.23 32.76
C MET A 266 -57.44 -13.32 34.25
N ASP A 267 -58.49 -12.64 34.68
CA ASP A 267 -58.86 -12.56 36.11
C ASP A 267 -59.40 -13.88 36.69
N PHE A 268 -59.88 -14.79 35.84
CA PHE A 268 -60.36 -16.12 36.23
C PHE A 268 -59.22 -17.15 36.46
N VAL A 269 -57.98 -16.79 36.18
CA VAL A 269 -56.79 -17.60 36.49
C VAL A 269 -56.30 -17.21 37.89
N LEU A 270 -56.40 -18.14 38.83
CA LEU A 270 -56.10 -17.96 40.26
C LEU A 270 -54.61 -18.16 40.61
N GLY A 271 -53.89 -18.91 39.77
CA GLY A 271 -52.49 -19.29 39.94
C GLY A 271 -52.08 -20.25 38.84
N GLN A 272 -50.94 -20.92 39.01
CA GLN A 272 -50.41 -21.84 38.00
C GLN A 272 -49.85 -23.11 38.64
N ARG A 273 -50.11 -24.27 38.03
CA ARG A 273 -49.59 -25.57 38.48
C ARG A 273 -48.44 -26.00 37.60
N ILE A 274 -47.29 -26.26 38.20
CA ILE A 274 -46.10 -26.79 37.51
C ILE A 274 -46.16 -28.31 37.54
N ASN A 275 -46.32 -28.92 36.35
CA ASN A 275 -46.47 -30.36 36.16
C ASN A 275 -45.20 -30.98 35.57
N LEU A 276 -44.93 -32.23 35.99
CA LEU A 276 -43.83 -33.03 35.47
C LEU A 276 -44.15 -33.58 34.08
N SER A 277 -43.17 -33.51 33.18
CA SER A 277 -43.26 -34.13 31.85
C SER A 277 -43.26 -35.67 31.88
N ARG A 278 -42.87 -36.27 33.01
CA ARG A 278 -42.53 -37.70 33.20
C ARG A 278 -41.44 -38.21 32.24
N SER A 279 -40.66 -37.31 31.66
CA SER A 279 -39.54 -37.63 30.76
C SER A 279 -38.18 -37.48 31.45
N HIS A 280 -38.14 -37.36 32.79
CA HIS A 280 -36.91 -37.32 33.57
C HIS A 280 -36.34 -38.74 33.69
N PRO A 281 -35.15 -39.04 33.13
CA PRO A 281 -34.55 -40.38 33.23
C PRO A 281 -34.08 -40.72 34.64
N LYS A 282 -33.85 -39.69 35.47
CA LYS A 282 -33.48 -39.77 36.88
C LYS A 282 -34.22 -38.66 37.62
N LYS A 283 -34.58 -38.89 38.89
CA LYS A 283 -35.18 -37.85 39.73
C LYS A 283 -34.25 -36.64 39.79
N ASP A 284 -34.80 -35.47 39.51
CA ASP A 284 -34.06 -34.21 39.49
C ASP A 284 -34.80 -33.10 40.26
N ILE A 285 -34.33 -31.85 40.12
CA ILE A 285 -34.92 -30.68 40.77
C ILE A 285 -36.39 -30.46 40.38
N CYS A 286 -36.82 -30.89 39.19
CA CYS A 286 -38.21 -30.75 38.76
C CYS A 286 -39.14 -31.55 39.67
N ASP A 287 -38.75 -32.76 40.07
CA ASP A 287 -39.54 -33.63 40.94
C ASP A 287 -39.71 -33.03 42.33
N LYS A 288 -38.70 -32.30 42.81
CA LYS A 288 -38.73 -31.62 44.12
C LYS A 288 -39.59 -30.36 44.11
N LEU A 289 -39.56 -29.59 43.03
CA LEU A 289 -40.19 -28.25 42.95
C LEU A 289 -41.52 -28.25 42.20
N ALA A 290 -42.08 -29.40 41.84
CA ALA A 290 -43.44 -29.45 41.30
C ALA A 290 -44.45 -29.00 42.35
N GLY A 291 -45.45 -28.20 41.96
CA GLY A 291 -46.41 -27.62 42.90
C GLY A 291 -47.29 -26.52 42.30
N ASP A 292 -48.07 -25.89 43.18
CA ASP A 292 -49.01 -24.82 42.86
C ASP A 292 -48.40 -23.47 43.22
N TYR A 293 -48.14 -22.65 42.21
CA TYR A 293 -47.45 -21.38 42.35
C TYR A 293 -48.41 -20.20 42.14
N PRO A 294 -48.09 -19.04 42.74
CA PRO A 294 -48.73 -17.78 42.40
C PRO A 294 -48.66 -17.49 40.90
N LYS A 295 -49.63 -16.71 40.42
CA LYS A 295 -49.80 -16.39 39.01
C LYS A 295 -48.64 -15.57 38.41
N ASP A 296 -48.02 -14.76 39.24
CA ASP A 296 -46.89 -13.88 38.96
C ASP A 296 -45.54 -14.59 38.99
N PHE A 297 -45.48 -15.84 39.47
CA PHE A 297 -44.25 -16.63 39.43
C PHE A 297 -43.81 -16.90 37.98
N VAL A 298 -42.58 -16.52 37.65
CA VAL A 298 -42.03 -16.68 36.31
C VAL A 298 -41.37 -18.04 36.16
N PHE A 299 -42.04 -18.97 35.46
CA PHE A 299 -41.48 -20.30 35.19
C PHE A 299 -40.93 -20.45 33.76
N ASP A 300 -39.63 -20.19 33.59
CA ASP A 300 -38.90 -20.46 32.35
C ASP A 300 -38.40 -21.92 32.26
N GLY A 301 -38.46 -22.67 33.36
CA GLY A 301 -37.91 -24.02 33.50
C GLY A 301 -36.93 -24.12 34.67
N TRP A 302 -36.86 -25.27 35.32
CA TRP A 302 -35.93 -25.51 36.44
C TRP A 302 -34.48 -25.67 36.00
N HIS A 303 -34.26 -26.13 34.76
CA HIS A 303 -32.94 -26.33 34.17
C HIS A 303 -33.01 -26.16 32.64
N PRO A 304 -31.86 -26.01 31.95
CA PRO A 304 -31.83 -26.02 30.48
C PRO A 304 -32.46 -27.30 29.91
N GLN A 305 -33.17 -27.17 28.78
CA GLN A 305 -33.95 -28.26 28.17
C GLN A 305 -35.03 -28.90 29.07
N CYS A 306 -35.54 -28.17 30.07
CA CYS A 306 -36.64 -28.66 30.89
C CYS A 306 -37.92 -28.86 30.06
N PHE A 307 -38.53 -30.04 30.14
CA PHE A 307 -39.77 -30.39 29.44
C PHE A 307 -41.04 -30.26 30.29
N CYS A 308 -40.91 -29.92 31.58
CA CYS A 308 -42.05 -29.67 32.46
C CYS A 308 -42.99 -28.61 31.88
N TYR A 309 -44.26 -28.65 32.26
CA TYR A 309 -45.26 -27.77 31.67
C TYR A 309 -46.12 -27.17 32.76
N VAL A 310 -46.73 -26.04 32.42
CA VAL A 310 -47.56 -25.30 33.36
C VAL A 310 -49.00 -25.38 32.88
N THR A 311 -49.94 -25.52 33.81
CA THR A 311 -51.37 -25.44 33.56
C THR A 311 -51.97 -24.35 34.45
N PRO A 312 -52.89 -23.52 33.94
CA PRO A 312 -53.53 -22.50 34.76
C PRO A 312 -54.45 -23.16 35.78
N ILE A 313 -54.48 -22.61 36.99
CA ILE A 313 -55.46 -22.99 38.03
C ILE A 313 -56.63 -22.03 37.86
N LEU A 314 -57.78 -22.56 37.44
CA LEU A 314 -58.96 -21.78 37.12
C LEU A 314 -59.89 -21.67 38.32
N LEU A 315 -60.75 -20.66 38.30
CA LEU A 315 -61.95 -20.61 39.13
C LEU A 315 -62.86 -21.82 38.85
N ASP A 316 -63.60 -22.27 39.87
CA ASP A 316 -64.50 -23.42 39.77
C ASP A 316 -65.58 -23.24 38.70
N GLU A 317 -66.00 -24.35 38.08
CA GLU A 317 -66.91 -24.37 36.93
C GLU A 317 -68.27 -23.70 37.26
N ASP A 318 -68.77 -23.85 38.49
CA ASP A 318 -70.04 -23.28 38.93
C ASP A 318 -69.97 -21.75 39.05
N THR A 319 -68.94 -21.20 39.72
CA THR A 319 -68.75 -19.75 39.79
C THR A 319 -68.51 -19.15 38.40
N MET A 320 -67.82 -19.88 37.51
CA MET A 320 -67.60 -19.44 36.12
C MET A 320 -68.90 -19.39 35.31
N ALA A 321 -69.81 -20.33 35.52
CA ALA A 321 -71.13 -20.33 34.88
C ALA A 321 -71.99 -19.13 35.36
N GLU A 322 -71.97 -18.82 36.66
CA GLU A 322 -72.65 -17.63 37.20
C GLU A 322 -72.13 -16.33 36.57
N MET A 323 -70.81 -16.22 36.36
CA MET A 323 -70.23 -15.04 35.69
C MET A 323 -70.65 -14.95 34.22
N GLN A 324 -70.80 -16.08 33.54
CA GLN A 324 -71.28 -16.13 32.17
C GLN A 324 -72.74 -15.70 32.08
N ASP A 325 -73.58 -16.07 33.04
CA ASP A 325 -74.98 -15.64 33.11
C ASP A 325 -75.09 -14.12 33.37
N ILE A 326 -74.26 -13.57 34.27
CA ILE A 326 -74.17 -12.11 34.50
C ILE A 326 -73.77 -11.38 33.21
N PHE A 327 -72.80 -11.94 32.46
CA PHE A 327 -72.38 -11.39 31.17
C PHE A 327 -73.51 -11.42 30.13
N LEU A 328 -74.23 -12.55 30.00
CA LEU A 328 -75.36 -12.68 29.06
C LEU A 328 -76.54 -11.77 29.42
N ALA A 329 -76.74 -11.48 30.71
CA ALA A 329 -77.74 -10.53 31.20
C ALA A 329 -77.33 -9.06 31.08
N GLY A 330 -76.12 -8.75 30.56
CA GLY A 330 -75.62 -7.39 30.40
C GLY A 330 -75.12 -6.71 31.69
N GLY A 331 -74.89 -7.48 32.76
CA GLY A 331 -74.37 -6.98 34.04
C GLY A 331 -72.84 -6.81 34.07
N ASP A 332 -72.32 -6.19 35.13
CA ASP A 332 -70.87 -6.00 35.35
C ASP A 332 -70.19 -7.30 35.83
N TYR A 333 -70.00 -8.22 34.89
CA TYR A 333 -69.34 -9.50 35.13
C TYR A 333 -67.89 -9.32 35.64
N LYS A 334 -67.23 -8.20 35.30
CA LYS A 334 -65.82 -7.95 35.66
C LYS A 334 -65.68 -7.68 37.16
N ALA A 335 -66.56 -6.85 37.72
CA ALA A 335 -66.60 -6.61 39.16
C ALA A 335 -66.95 -7.89 39.95
N ALA A 336 -67.87 -8.71 39.42
CA ALA A 336 -68.23 -9.99 40.04
C ALA A 336 -67.05 -10.99 40.00
N LEU A 337 -66.39 -11.11 38.85
CA LEU A 337 -65.22 -11.97 38.67
C LEU A 337 -64.06 -11.56 39.59
N GLN A 338 -63.76 -10.26 39.69
CA GLN A 338 -62.70 -9.77 40.57
C GLN A 338 -62.96 -10.09 42.05
N ARG A 339 -64.20 -9.95 42.53
CA ARG A 339 -64.57 -10.32 43.90
C ARG A 339 -64.35 -11.81 44.18
N SER A 340 -64.85 -12.67 43.29
CA SER A 340 -64.71 -14.13 43.44
C SER A 340 -63.27 -14.61 43.32
N ALA A 341 -62.50 -14.04 42.39
CA ALA A 341 -61.11 -14.40 42.17
C ALA A 341 -60.21 -13.94 43.32
N ASN A 342 -60.35 -12.70 43.82
CA ASN A 342 -59.44 -12.13 44.83
C ASN A 342 -59.38 -12.94 46.14
N ASN A 343 -60.47 -13.59 46.52
CA ASN A 343 -60.54 -14.42 47.73
C ASN A 343 -59.91 -15.81 47.55
N ARG A 344 -59.82 -16.32 46.31
CA ARG A 344 -59.33 -17.67 45.98
C ARG A 344 -57.97 -17.69 45.28
N ARG A 345 -57.35 -16.53 45.06
CA ARG A 345 -56.01 -16.40 44.46
C ARG A 345 -54.95 -17.09 45.30
N ILE A 346 -54.05 -17.82 44.64
CA ILE A 346 -52.87 -18.41 45.27
C ILE A 346 -51.86 -17.28 45.46
N LYS A 347 -51.60 -16.92 46.73
CA LYS A 347 -50.70 -15.82 47.12
C LYS A 347 -49.39 -16.31 47.72
N ASP A 348 -49.31 -17.59 48.07
CA ASP A 348 -48.18 -18.16 48.78
C ASP A 348 -47.49 -19.22 47.93
N TYR A 349 -46.20 -19.43 48.17
CA TYR A 349 -45.37 -20.40 47.46
C TYR A 349 -45.45 -21.79 48.13
N PRO A 350 -45.29 -22.89 47.37
CA PRO A 350 -45.21 -24.24 47.92
C PRO A 350 -44.11 -24.40 48.97
N ASP A 351 -44.37 -25.18 50.03
CA ASP A 351 -43.43 -25.37 51.14
C ASP A 351 -42.11 -26.01 50.69
N ASN A 352 -42.18 -27.00 49.79
CA ASN A 352 -41.02 -27.61 49.15
C ASN A 352 -40.13 -26.60 48.41
N PHE A 353 -40.71 -25.54 47.83
CA PHE A 353 -39.95 -24.47 47.20
C PHE A 353 -39.28 -23.55 48.22
N LYS A 354 -40.01 -23.16 49.27
CA LYS A 354 -39.47 -22.32 50.34
C LYS A 354 -38.31 -23.00 51.08
N GLU A 355 -38.48 -24.28 51.38
CA GLU A 355 -37.46 -25.11 52.02
C GLU A 355 -36.23 -25.24 51.12
N TRP A 356 -36.43 -25.55 49.83
CA TRP A 356 -35.33 -25.60 48.86
C TRP A 356 -34.55 -24.28 48.75
N VAL A 357 -35.24 -23.15 48.77
CA VAL A 357 -34.61 -21.81 48.72
C VAL A 357 -33.72 -21.60 49.96
N ARG A 358 -34.21 -21.90 51.16
CA ARG A 358 -33.45 -21.78 52.42
C ARG A 358 -32.24 -22.72 52.45
N GLU A 359 -32.42 -23.97 52.04
CA GLU A 359 -31.32 -24.95 51.97
C GLU A 359 -30.21 -24.54 50.98
N ASN A 360 -30.51 -23.67 50.02
CA ASN A 360 -29.58 -23.27 48.96
C ASN A 360 -29.17 -21.79 49.05
N GLU A 361 -29.37 -21.12 50.19
CA GLU A 361 -29.05 -19.70 50.40
C GLU A 361 -27.61 -19.35 49.95
N ASP A 362 -26.61 -20.08 50.45
CA ASP A 362 -25.19 -19.88 50.09
C ASP A 362 -24.93 -20.09 48.60
N ASN A 363 -25.56 -21.10 48.00
CA ASN A 363 -25.43 -21.39 46.57
C ASN A 363 -26.07 -20.29 45.72
N ILE A 364 -27.20 -19.75 46.17
CA ILE A 364 -27.89 -18.61 45.55
C ILE A 364 -27.00 -17.38 45.60
N ALA A 365 -26.46 -17.03 46.78
CA ALA A 365 -25.55 -15.90 46.96
C ALA A 365 -24.28 -16.03 46.09
N GLN A 366 -23.66 -17.21 46.05
CA GLN A 366 -22.50 -17.47 45.19
C GLN A 366 -22.84 -17.37 43.70
N SER A 367 -23.99 -17.91 43.28
CA SER A 367 -24.41 -17.86 41.87
C SER A 367 -24.75 -16.43 41.42
N ARG A 368 -25.32 -15.61 42.32
CA ARG A 368 -25.53 -14.16 42.15
C ARG A 368 -24.22 -13.42 41.97
N GLY A 369 -23.25 -13.63 42.86
CA GLY A 369 -21.92 -13.02 42.76
C GLY A 369 -21.19 -13.39 41.46
N ARG A 370 -21.42 -14.60 40.93
CA ARG A 370 -20.85 -15.08 39.65
C ARG A 370 -21.67 -14.68 38.42
N GLY A 371 -22.89 -14.16 38.57
CA GLY A 371 -23.81 -13.85 37.46
C GLY A 371 -24.32 -15.10 36.71
N THR A 372 -24.42 -16.25 37.39
CA THR A 372 -24.77 -17.57 36.81
C THR A 372 -26.07 -18.16 37.36
N GLU A 373 -26.96 -17.32 37.87
CA GLU A 373 -28.23 -17.74 38.45
C GLU A 373 -29.11 -18.52 37.46
N PRO A 374 -29.73 -19.63 37.89
CA PRO A 374 -30.80 -20.30 37.16
C PRO A 374 -31.98 -19.37 36.87
N TYR A 375 -32.69 -19.60 35.76
CA TYR A 375 -33.78 -18.73 35.29
C TYR A 375 -34.85 -18.48 36.36
N PHE A 376 -35.32 -19.52 37.04
CA PHE A 376 -36.38 -19.42 38.05
C PHE A 376 -35.92 -18.66 39.31
N ILE A 377 -34.63 -18.55 39.56
CA ILE A 377 -34.09 -17.77 40.68
C ILE A 377 -34.03 -16.30 40.29
N ARG A 378 -33.35 -16.03 39.18
CA ARG A 378 -33.14 -14.67 38.67
C ARG A 378 -34.45 -13.93 38.36
N ASN A 379 -35.41 -14.63 37.76
CA ASN A 379 -36.67 -14.00 37.36
C ASN A 379 -37.65 -13.80 38.53
N ASN A 380 -37.40 -14.42 39.69
CA ASN A 380 -38.24 -14.34 40.88
C ASN A 380 -37.43 -13.84 42.10
N ALA A 381 -36.42 -12.99 41.87
CA ALA A 381 -35.47 -12.58 42.90
C ALA A 381 -36.15 -11.96 44.14
N ALA A 382 -37.13 -11.07 43.95
CA ALA A 382 -37.86 -10.45 45.06
C ALA A 382 -38.60 -11.48 45.94
N ALA A 383 -39.21 -12.50 45.33
CA ALA A 383 -39.89 -13.57 46.06
C ALA A 383 -38.89 -14.44 46.83
N ILE A 384 -37.72 -14.69 46.26
CA ILE A 384 -36.66 -15.47 46.91
C ILE A 384 -36.04 -14.70 48.07
N ASP A 385 -35.82 -13.40 47.90
CA ASP A 385 -35.32 -12.52 48.95
C ASP A 385 -36.31 -12.44 50.11
N GLU A 386 -37.62 -12.37 49.83
CA GLU A 386 -38.68 -12.43 50.85
C GLU A 386 -38.72 -13.78 51.60
N ILE A 387 -38.37 -14.88 50.94
CA ILE A 387 -38.31 -16.22 51.57
C ILE A 387 -37.07 -16.37 52.47
N LEU A 388 -35.93 -15.79 52.06
CA LEU A 388 -34.64 -15.85 52.76
C LEU A 388 -34.59 -14.87 53.95
N ASP A 389 -35.10 -13.65 53.78
CA ASP A 389 -35.21 -12.64 54.83
C ASP A 389 -36.68 -12.17 54.96
N PRO A 390 -37.54 -12.98 55.60
CA PRO A 390 -38.91 -12.60 55.87
C PRO A 390 -38.90 -11.51 56.95
N THR A 391 -38.72 -10.25 56.54
CA THR A 391 -38.97 -9.11 57.43
C THR A 391 -40.38 -9.25 58.02
N PRO A 392 -40.52 -9.24 59.37
CA PRO A 392 -41.81 -9.55 59.99
C PRO A 392 -42.86 -8.54 59.54
N LYS A 393 -43.98 -9.05 59.01
CA LYS A 393 -45.18 -8.28 58.67
C LYS A 393 -45.51 -7.35 59.83
N THR A 394 -45.27 -6.07 59.63
CA THR A 394 -45.69 -5.02 60.53
C THR A 394 -47.22 -5.01 60.56
N LEU A 395 -47.80 -4.98 61.77
CA LEU A 395 -49.25 -4.80 61.98
C LEU A 395 -49.77 -3.64 61.12
N THR A 396 -51.00 -3.73 60.64
CA THR A 396 -51.50 -2.71 59.72
C THR A 396 -51.53 -1.34 60.43
N PRO A 397 -51.31 -0.23 59.72
CA PRO A 397 -51.32 1.11 60.31
C PRO A 397 -52.60 1.44 61.10
N LEU A 398 -53.73 0.81 60.74
CA LEU A 398 -55.03 0.98 61.42
C LEU A 398 -55.07 0.30 62.80
N GLU A 399 -54.52 -0.91 62.91
CA GLU A 399 -54.46 -1.67 64.17
C GLU A 399 -53.45 -1.05 65.16
N ILE A 400 -52.37 -0.47 64.63
CA ILE A 400 -51.38 0.29 65.42
C ILE A 400 -51.95 1.66 65.85
N ALA A 401 -52.76 2.31 65.01
CA ALA A 401 -53.37 3.61 65.32
C ALA A 401 -54.44 3.51 66.41
N ALA A 402 -55.28 2.47 66.39
CA ALA A 402 -56.33 2.26 67.39
C ALA A 402 -55.74 2.11 68.81
N LYS A 403 -54.72 1.27 68.96
CA LYS A 403 -54.02 1.07 70.24
C LYS A 403 -53.27 2.31 70.74
N ARG A 404 -52.84 3.20 69.83
CA ARG A 404 -52.16 4.46 70.18
C ARG A 404 -53.11 5.60 70.51
N HIS A 405 -54.38 5.53 70.10
CA HIS A 405 -55.38 6.54 70.43
C HIS A 405 -55.96 6.34 71.83
N GLU A 406 -56.10 5.10 72.30
CA GLU A 406 -56.60 4.78 73.65
C GLU A 406 -55.60 5.11 74.77
N SER A 407 -54.31 5.31 74.46
CA SER A 407 -53.24 5.43 75.46
C SER A 407 -52.58 6.82 75.55
N ARG A 408 -53.18 7.89 74.98
CA ARG A 408 -52.52 9.22 74.89
C ARG A 408 -52.90 10.17 76.04
N THR A 409 -51.90 10.90 76.53
CA THR A 409 -52.08 11.99 77.52
C THR A 409 -52.28 13.36 76.83
N PRO A 410 -52.83 14.37 77.51
CA PRO A 410 -53.10 15.69 76.92
C PRO A 410 -51.86 16.39 76.32
N GLU A 411 -50.68 16.21 76.92
CA GLU A 411 -49.42 16.79 76.40
C GLU A 411 -48.99 16.13 75.08
N GLN A 412 -49.25 14.83 74.92
CA GLN A 412 -48.95 14.11 73.69
C GLN A 412 -49.87 14.53 72.54
N GLU A 413 -51.11 14.94 72.83
CA GLU A 413 -52.02 15.48 71.82
C GLU A 413 -51.58 16.85 71.29
N GLU A 414 -50.99 17.68 72.15
CA GLU A 414 -50.47 18.98 71.75
C GLU A 414 -49.19 18.85 70.91
N GLU A 415 -48.30 17.92 71.27
CA GLU A 415 -47.13 17.57 70.46
C GLU A 415 -47.53 17.01 69.08
N ILE A 416 -48.62 16.22 69.01
CA ILE A 416 -49.16 15.71 67.74
C ILE A 416 -49.73 16.85 66.89
N ARG A 417 -50.39 17.85 67.49
CA ARG A 417 -50.85 19.04 66.76
C ARG A 417 -49.68 19.86 66.22
N LEU A 418 -48.59 19.97 66.96
CA LEU A 418 -47.36 20.62 66.51
C LEU A 418 -46.73 19.86 65.32
N ARG A 419 -46.55 18.55 65.46
CA ARG A 419 -46.04 17.68 64.37
C ARG A 419 -46.97 17.62 63.16
N TRP A 420 -48.28 17.80 63.35
CA TRP A 420 -49.24 17.92 62.26
C TRP A 420 -49.04 19.24 61.50
N LYS A 421 -48.81 20.36 62.20
CA LYS A 421 -48.42 21.63 61.55
C LYS A 421 -47.10 21.51 60.80
N GLU A 422 -46.09 20.88 61.39
CA GLU A 422 -44.81 20.59 60.72
C GLU A 422 -44.99 19.68 59.50
N ARG A 423 -45.88 18.70 59.57
CA ARG A 423 -46.23 17.84 58.44
C ARG A 423 -46.96 18.62 57.35
N GLN A 424 -47.85 19.56 57.69
CA GLN A 424 -48.48 20.44 56.71
C GLN A 424 -47.43 21.30 56.01
N HIS A 425 -46.50 21.89 56.76
CA HIS A 425 -45.34 22.61 56.19
C HIS A 425 -44.48 21.72 55.28
N ARG A 426 -44.25 20.46 55.66
CA ARG A 426 -43.52 19.49 54.82
C ARG A 426 -44.30 19.15 53.55
N ILE A 427 -45.61 18.95 53.63
CA ILE A 427 -46.46 18.69 52.46
C ILE A 427 -46.51 19.92 51.55
N GLU A 428 -46.57 21.13 52.09
CA GLU A 428 -46.46 22.37 51.32
C GLU A 428 -45.08 22.52 50.67
N ALA A 429 -44.00 22.18 51.39
CA ALA A 429 -42.65 22.14 50.81
C ALA A 429 -42.52 21.07 49.71
N GLU A 430 -43.12 19.90 49.88
CA GLU A 430 -43.17 18.83 48.86
C GLU A 430 -44.00 19.25 47.64
N LYS A 431 -45.14 19.92 47.84
CA LYS A 431 -45.95 20.51 46.76
C LYS A 431 -45.18 21.61 46.04
N ALA A 432 -44.49 22.48 46.76
CA ALA A 432 -43.63 23.51 46.19
C ALA A 432 -42.46 22.91 45.41
N ALA A 433 -41.85 21.82 45.90
CA ALA A 433 -40.80 21.08 45.21
C ALA A 433 -41.33 20.37 43.94
N ALA A 434 -42.52 19.78 43.99
CA ALA A 434 -43.17 19.16 42.84
C ALA A 434 -43.53 20.19 41.76
N GLU A 435 -44.03 21.38 42.17
CA GLU A 435 -44.29 22.49 41.26
C GLU A 435 -43.00 23.08 40.67
N ALA A 436 -41.95 23.21 41.48
CA ALA A 436 -40.63 23.62 41.01
C ALA A 436 -40.04 22.63 39.97
N GLU A 437 -40.25 21.33 40.16
CA GLU A 437 -39.85 20.29 39.19
C GLU A 437 -40.68 20.36 37.91
N ARG A 438 -42.00 20.58 37.99
CA ARG A 438 -42.86 20.83 36.82
C ARG A 438 -42.37 22.03 36.01
N GLN A 439 -42.09 23.14 36.69
CA GLN A 439 -41.54 24.34 36.05
C GLN A 439 -40.15 24.11 35.46
N ARG A 440 -39.30 23.29 36.11
CA ARG A 440 -38.00 22.88 35.57
C ARG A 440 -38.16 22.08 34.26
N VAL A 441 -39.04 21.09 34.23
CA VAL A 441 -39.32 20.30 33.01
C VAL A 441 -39.91 21.18 31.91
N ALA A 442 -40.81 22.11 32.24
CA ALA A 442 -41.36 23.08 31.29
C ALA A 442 -40.27 23.98 30.67
N ARG A 443 -39.31 24.46 31.47
CA ARG A 443 -38.14 25.22 30.99
C ARG A 443 -37.23 24.38 30.08
N ILE A 444 -37.00 23.11 30.41
CA ILE A 444 -36.21 22.18 29.59
C ILE A 444 -36.88 21.99 28.21
N ASN A 445 -38.19 21.75 28.19
CA ASN A 445 -38.94 21.58 26.95
C ASN A 445 -38.99 22.86 26.11
N SER A 446 -39.20 24.02 26.74
CA SER A 446 -39.13 25.33 26.07
C SER A 446 -37.77 25.57 25.41
N THR A 447 -36.69 25.26 26.13
CA THR A 447 -35.32 25.38 25.62
C THR A 447 -35.06 24.44 24.44
N ALA A 448 -35.50 23.18 24.54
CA ALA A 448 -35.38 22.20 23.45
C ALA A 448 -36.11 22.66 22.18
N ASN A 449 -37.35 23.16 22.33
CA ASN A 449 -38.14 23.69 21.21
C ASN A 449 -37.50 24.93 20.57
N ASN A 450 -36.90 25.82 21.37
CA ASN A 450 -36.16 26.98 20.85
C ASN A 450 -34.93 26.54 20.04
N VAL A 451 -34.22 25.49 20.48
CA VAL A 451 -33.09 24.92 19.73
C VAL A 451 -33.56 24.30 18.43
N LEU A 452 -34.65 23.51 18.42
CA LEU A 452 -35.26 22.96 17.21
C LEU A 452 -35.67 24.06 16.22
N ALA A 453 -36.37 25.10 16.69
CA ALA A 453 -36.75 26.23 15.85
C ALA A 453 -35.53 26.95 15.25
N THR A 454 -34.43 27.01 15.99
CA THR A 454 -33.18 27.63 15.51
C THR A 454 -32.51 26.82 14.40
N VAL A 455 -32.64 25.48 14.41
CA VAL A 455 -32.11 24.62 13.34
C VAL A 455 -32.71 25.02 11.99
N SER A 456 -34.05 25.06 11.88
CA SER A 456 -34.73 25.44 10.64
C SER A 456 -34.57 26.93 10.33
N LYS A 457 -34.71 27.83 11.32
CA LYS A 457 -34.59 29.28 11.11
C LYS A 457 -33.24 29.71 10.54
N ARG A 458 -32.16 28.98 10.86
CA ARG A 458 -30.79 29.28 10.41
C ARG A 458 -30.25 28.27 9.40
N GLY A 459 -31.12 27.40 8.86
CA GLY A 459 -30.83 26.46 7.78
C GLY A 459 -29.84 25.34 8.10
N PHE A 460 -29.69 24.96 9.37
CA PHE A 460 -28.75 23.89 9.77
C PHE A 460 -29.20 22.49 9.29
N ASP A 461 -30.49 22.30 9.09
CA ASP A 461 -31.11 21.10 8.50
C ASP A 461 -30.55 20.80 7.10
N SER A 462 -30.48 21.81 6.24
CA SER A 462 -29.89 21.72 4.89
C SER A 462 -28.39 21.41 4.90
N LEU A 463 -27.74 21.55 6.05
CA LEU A 463 -26.31 21.30 6.26
C LEU A 463 -26.01 19.98 6.97
N GLY A 464 -27.03 19.11 7.10
CA GLY A 464 -26.91 17.75 7.62
C GLY A 464 -26.99 17.64 9.14
N ILE A 465 -27.45 18.67 9.84
CA ILE A 465 -27.71 18.61 11.28
C ILE A 465 -29.14 18.06 11.50
N SER A 466 -29.23 16.85 12.05
CA SER A 466 -30.50 16.17 12.30
C SER A 466 -31.13 16.58 13.64
N THR A 467 -32.45 16.77 13.66
CA THR A 467 -33.26 17.01 14.86
C THR A 467 -33.88 15.74 15.45
N ALA A 468 -33.79 14.61 14.75
CA ALA A 468 -34.56 13.41 15.03
C ALA A 468 -34.36 12.86 16.45
N ASP A 469 -33.13 12.90 16.98
CA ASP A 469 -32.81 12.39 18.31
C ASP A 469 -33.40 13.26 19.44
N LEU A 470 -33.46 14.58 19.23
CA LEU A 470 -34.07 15.50 20.18
C LEU A 470 -35.60 15.41 20.12
N GLU A 471 -36.19 15.32 18.92
CA GLU A 471 -37.63 15.10 18.73
C GLU A 471 -38.08 13.77 19.35
N ALA A 472 -37.31 12.70 19.18
CA ALA A 472 -37.55 11.41 19.81
C ALA A 472 -37.43 11.49 21.34
N ALA A 473 -36.48 12.27 21.87
CA ALA A 473 -36.34 12.48 23.31
C ALA A 473 -37.52 13.26 23.91
N ILE A 474 -38.02 14.28 23.20
CA ILE A 474 -39.22 15.04 23.58
C ILE A 474 -40.44 14.12 23.60
N LYS A 475 -40.64 13.31 22.55
CA LYS A 475 -41.74 12.34 22.46
C LYS A 475 -41.69 11.29 23.57
N ALA A 476 -40.48 10.90 24.00
CA ALA A 476 -40.29 9.95 25.09
C ALA A 476 -40.45 10.55 26.50
N GLY A 477 -40.53 11.88 26.64
CA GLY A 477 -40.78 12.57 27.92
C GLY A 477 -39.66 12.50 28.95
N ASN A 478 -38.44 12.09 28.58
CA ASN A 478 -37.31 11.95 29.51
C ASN A 478 -36.50 13.25 29.60
N ALA A 479 -36.66 14.02 30.69
CA ALA A 479 -36.03 15.33 30.88
C ALA A 479 -34.49 15.31 30.78
N THR A 480 -33.83 14.28 31.34
CA THR A 480 -32.36 14.14 31.26
C THR A 480 -31.90 13.89 29.82
N LYS A 481 -32.64 13.05 29.08
CA LYS A 481 -32.35 12.78 27.68
C LYS A 481 -32.60 14.02 26.81
N ILE A 482 -33.68 14.76 27.06
CA ILE A 482 -33.98 16.03 26.37
C ILE A 482 -32.87 17.05 26.62
N GLN A 483 -32.42 17.22 27.86
CA GLN A 483 -31.32 18.14 28.17
C GLN A 483 -30.00 17.72 27.50
N THR A 484 -29.69 16.42 27.51
CA THR A 484 -28.48 15.89 26.88
C THR A 484 -28.51 16.08 25.37
N GLN A 485 -29.61 15.71 24.71
CA GLN A 485 -29.75 15.85 23.26
C GLN A 485 -29.85 17.31 22.83
N THR A 486 -30.50 18.17 23.62
CA THR A 486 -30.50 19.63 23.40
C THR A 486 -29.07 20.18 23.41
N ARG A 487 -28.23 19.75 24.39
CA ARG A 487 -26.83 20.16 24.46
C ARG A 487 -26.01 19.63 23.28
N THR A 488 -26.18 18.35 22.92
CA THR A 488 -25.49 17.73 21.77
C THR A 488 -25.82 18.45 20.47
N LEU A 489 -27.09 18.73 20.23
CA LEU A 489 -27.54 19.45 19.04
C LEU A 489 -27.00 20.89 19.03
N ALA A 490 -27.06 21.61 20.15
CA ALA A 490 -26.51 22.96 20.28
C ALA A 490 -25.00 22.99 20.03
N LEU A 491 -24.23 22.00 20.53
CA LEU A 491 -22.80 21.86 20.26
C LEU A 491 -22.52 21.57 18.79
N ALA A 492 -23.29 20.69 18.16
CA ALA A 492 -23.16 20.39 16.73
C ALA A 492 -23.45 21.63 15.86
N MET A 493 -24.49 22.40 16.20
CA MET A 493 -24.80 23.68 15.54
C MET A 493 -23.68 24.71 15.73
N ALA A 494 -23.16 24.86 16.97
CA ALA A 494 -22.06 25.79 17.26
C ALA A 494 -20.78 25.42 16.48
N ALA A 495 -20.43 24.12 16.45
CA ALA A 495 -19.28 23.62 15.70
C ALA A 495 -19.45 23.86 14.19
N LYS A 496 -20.63 23.55 13.64
CA LYS A 496 -20.94 23.77 12.22
C LYS A 496 -20.92 25.26 11.86
N GLN A 497 -21.50 26.11 12.69
CA GLN A 497 -21.48 27.56 12.51
C GLN A 497 -20.06 28.12 12.56
N LYS A 498 -19.23 27.67 13.49
CA LYS A 498 -17.82 28.07 13.58
C LYS A 498 -17.06 27.67 12.30
N LEU A 499 -17.25 26.45 11.82
CA LEU A 499 -16.63 25.95 10.59
C LEU A 499 -17.06 26.77 9.37
N VAL A 500 -18.36 27.00 9.20
CA VAL A 500 -18.90 27.76 8.05
C VAL A 500 -18.39 29.20 8.08
N LYS A 501 -18.37 29.87 9.24
CA LYS A 501 -17.82 31.23 9.38
C LYS A 501 -16.32 31.28 9.11
N ALA A 502 -15.54 30.31 9.60
CA ALA A 502 -14.11 30.23 9.32
C ALA A 502 -13.84 29.99 7.81
N THR A 503 -14.65 29.14 7.18
CA THR A 503 -14.57 28.88 5.74
C THR A 503 -14.92 30.13 4.94
N ALA A 504 -15.97 30.85 5.33
CA ALA A 504 -16.35 32.13 4.73
C ALA A 504 -15.22 33.17 4.85
N ALA A 505 -14.61 33.31 6.03
CA ALA A 505 -13.47 34.21 6.24
C ALA A 505 -12.26 33.84 5.38
N ASN A 506 -11.92 32.55 5.30
CA ASN A 506 -10.84 32.08 4.45
C ASN A 506 -11.12 32.33 2.97
N VAL A 507 -12.33 32.02 2.49
CA VAL A 507 -12.72 32.27 1.09
C VAL A 507 -12.74 33.76 0.78
N SER A 508 -13.22 34.61 1.71
CA SER A 508 -13.19 36.06 1.56
C SER A 508 -11.75 36.58 1.42
N LYS A 509 -10.84 36.14 2.30
CA LYS A 509 -9.42 36.50 2.24
C LYS A 509 -8.74 36.01 0.96
N VAL A 510 -9.11 34.82 0.48
CA VAL A 510 -8.61 34.32 -0.81
C VAL A 510 -9.17 35.17 -1.94
N ALA A 511 -10.46 35.54 -1.91
CA ALA A 511 -11.09 36.36 -2.94
C ALA A 511 -10.47 37.78 -3.03
N GLU A 512 -9.92 38.33 -1.93
CA GLU A 512 -9.20 39.62 -1.94
C GLU A 512 -8.00 39.64 -2.92
N SER A 513 -7.41 38.48 -3.26
CA SER A 513 -6.34 38.38 -4.25
C SER A 513 -6.83 38.49 -5.71
N TRP A 514 -8.15 38.54 -5.94
CA TRP A 514 -8.76 38.69 -7.26
C TRP A 514 -9.76 39.85 -7.24
N SER A 515 -9.33 41.02 -7.72
CA SER A 515 -10.13 42.26 -7.73
C SER A 515 -11.46 42.15 -8.49
N GLU A 516 -11.55 41.22 -9.47
CA GLU A 516 -12.75 40.94 -10.26
C GLU A 516 -13.78 40.02 -9.56
N VAL A 517 -13.46 39.49 -8.37
CA VAL A 517 -14.38 38.64 -7.60
C VAL A 517 -15.13 39.46 -6.57
N ASP A 518 -16.44 39.60 -6.75
CA ASP A 518 -17.33 40.25 -5.78
C ASP A 518 -17.50 39.40 -4.50
N ASN A 519 -16.97 39.89 -3.38
CA ASN A 519 -17.08 39.26 -2.07
C ASN A 519 -18.27 39.78 -1.23
N SER A 520 -18.99 40.81 -1.68
CA SER A 520 -20.12 41.41 -0.96
C SER A 520 -21.26 40.43 -0.63
N PRO A 521 -21.51 39.34 -1.41
CA PRO A 521 -22.51 38.33 -1.03
C PRO A 521 -22.16 37.57 0.26
N ILE A 522 -20.87 37.38 0.57
CA ILE A 522 -20.43 36.76 1.83
C ILE A 522 -20.70 37.70 2.99
N GLU A 523 -20.40 39.00 2.85
CA GLU A 523 -20.62 40.01 3.89
C GLU A 523 -22.11 40.17 4.20
N ALA A 524 -22.96 40.26 3.17
CA ALA A 524 -24.40 40.32 3.32
C ALA A 524 -24.97 39.04 3.98
N ALA A 525 -24.44 37.87 3.64
CA ALA A 525 -24.85 36.61 4.26
C ALA A 525 -24.41 36.51 5.73
N LEU A 526 -23.22 37.00 6.09
CA LEU A 526 -22.74 37.06 7.47
C LEU A 526 -23.62 37.96 8.35
N ALA A 527 -24.11 39.08 7.81
CA ALA A 527 -25.04 39.98 8.49
C ALA A 527 -26.41 39.32 8.76
N SER A 528 -26.87 38.42 7.88
CA SER A 528 -28.14 37.71 8.04
C SER A 528 -28.16 36.70 9.20
N GLY A 529 -26.99 36.23 9.64
CA GLY A 529 -26.85 35.21 10.68
C GLY A 529 -27.34 33.80 10.28
N ASP A 530 -27.86 33.60 9.08
CA ASP A 530 -28.32 32.32 8.53
C ASP A 530 -27.13 31.51 7.99
N VAL A 531 -26.89 30.33 8.57
CA VAL A 531 -25.68 29.54 8.28
C VAL A 531 -25.78 28.88 6.90
N ALA A 532 -26.99 28.54 6.43
CA ALA A 532 -27.17 28.03 5.08
C ALA A 532 -26.86 29.10 4.03
N LYS A 533 -27.34 30.33 4.24
CA LYS A 533 -27.03 31.46 3.35
C LYS A 533 -25.54 31.78 3.33
N ILE A 534 -24.87 31.79 4.49
CA ILE A 534 -23.42 31.98 4.56
C ILE A 534 -22.69 30.88 3.76
N ASN A 535 -23.06 29.62 3.93
CA ASN A 535 -22.44 28.51 3.20
C ASN A 535 -22.71 28.58 1.67
N ALA A 536 -23.92 28.98 1.26
CA ALA A 536 -24.27 29.16 -0.14
C ALA A 536 -23.47 30.29 -0.80
N ALA A 537 -23.42 31.47 -0.18
CA ALA A 537 -22.63 32.60 -0.65
C ALA A 537 -21.12 32.27 -0.70
N THR A 538 -20.61 31.59 0.33
CA THR A 538 -19.22 31.13 0.39
C THR A 538 -18.89 30.20 -0.79
N ARG A 539 -19.78 29.26 -1.13
CA ARG A 539 -19.58 28.36 -2.28
C ARG A 539 -19.64 29.10 -3.61
N ALA A 540 -20.54 30.05 -3.77
CA ALA A 540 -20.66 30.86 -4.98
C ALA A 540 -19.38 31.66 -5.24
N VAL A 541 -18.89 32.38 -4.22
CA VAL A 541 -17.62 33.14 -4.33
C VAL A 541 -16.43 32.20 -4.57
N ALA A 542 -16.37 31.06 -3.88
CA ALA A 542 -15.31 30.08 -4.13
C ALA A 542 -15.34 29.52 -5.57
N GLN A 543 -16.53 29.37 -6.16
CA GLN A 543 -16.67 29.00 -7.58
C GLN A 543 -16.21 30.12 -8.50
N SER A 544 -16.52 31.38 -8.21
CA SER A 544 -16.01 32.54 -8.95
C SER A 544 -14.48 32.61 -8.90
N VAL A 545 -13.86 32.44 -7.72
CA VAL A 545 -12.41 32.35 -7.57
C VAL A 545 -11.84 31.18 -8.39
N LEU A 546 -12.48 30.01 -8.36
CA LEU A 546 -12.05 28.86 -9.16
C LEU A 546 -12.15 29.15 -10.67
N GLN A 547 -13.18 29.86 -11.11
CA GLN A 547 -13.33 30.26 -12.50
C GLN A 547 -12.24 31.25 -12.91
N MET A 548 -11.92 32.24 -12.07
CA MET A 548 -10.79 33.16 -12.29
C MET A 548 -9.47 32.39 -12.40
N LYS A 549 -9.18 31.47 -11.48
CA LYS A 549 -7.99 30.60 -11.54
C LYS A 549 -7.92 29.78 -12.83
N LYS A 550 -9.07 29.30 -13.33
CA LYS A 550 -9.12 28.58 -14.62
C LYS A 550 -8.82 29.51 -15.79
N GLN A 551 -9.30 30.75 -15.76
CA GLN A 551 -9.00 31.74 -16.77
C GLN A 551 -7.52 32.14 -16.74
N GLU A 552 -6.94 32.37 -15.56
CA GLU A 552 -5.50 32.59 -15.41
C GLU A 552 -4.67 31.41 -15.93
N ALA A 553 -5.06 30.18 -15.61
CA ALA A 553 -4.39 28.98 -16.09
C ALA A 553 -4.49 28.81 -17.61
N ALA A 554 -5.57 29.28 -18.25
CA ALA A 554 -5.69 29.29 -19.70
C ALA A 554 -4.76 30.33 -20.34
N LEU A 555 -4.59 31.48 -19.69
CA LEU A 555 -3.67 32.55 -20.10
C LEU A 555 -2.20 32.15 -19.91
N SER A 556 -1.90 31.32 -18.90
CA SER A 556 -0.53 30.97 -18.52
C SER A 556 0.19 30.07 -19.53
N ALA A 557 -0.52 29.59 -20.55
CA ALA A 557 0.08 28.92 -21.70
C ALA A 557 0.92 29.87 -22.56
N THR A 558 0.60 31.17 -22.54
CA THR A 558 1.19 32.18 -23.42
C THR A 558 1.83 33.31 -22.62
N ILE A 559 1.21 33.74 -21.52
CA ILE A 559 1.67 34.85 -20.68
C ILE A 559 2.32 34.27 -19.41
N PRO A 560 3.60 34.53 -19.12
CA PRO A 560 4.22 34.14 -17.85
C PRO A 560 3.66 34.97 -16.69
N ASP A 561 3.65 34.41 -15.48
CA ASP A 561 3.27 35.09 -14.23
C ASP A 561 1.92 35.84 -14.29
N VAL A 562 0.93 35.22 -14.96
CA VAL A 562 -0.41 35.80 -15.21
C VAL A 562 -1.05 36.41 -13.98
N HIS A 563 -0.94 35.78 -12.81
CA HIS A 563 -1.57 36.28 -11.59
C HIS A 563 -1.03 37.66 -11.20
N THR A 564 0.29 37.88 -11.30
CA THR A 564 0.91 39.19 -11.05
C THR A 564 0.46 40.25 -12.06
N TRP A 565 0.22 39.84 -13.30
CA TRP A 565 -0.35 40.73 -14.31
C TRP A 565 -1.83 41.01 -14.09
N HIS A 566 -2.57 40.06 -13.53
CA HIS A 566 -3.99 40.19 -13.21
C HIS A 566 -4.25 41.15 -12.03
N GLU A 567 -3.26 41.37 -11.16
CA GLU A 567 -3.32 42.44 -10.15
C GLU A 567 -3.35 43.85 -10.78
N GLN A 568 -2.86 44.00 -12.02
CA GLN A 568 -2.70 45.29 -12.72
C GLN A 568 -3.67 45.46 -13.89
N PHE A 569 -4.09 44.37 -14.52
CA PHE A 569 -4.92 44.34 -15.73
C PHE A 569 -6.04 43.30 -15.58
N THR A 570 -7.20 43.57 -16.15
CA THR A 570 -8.33 42.63 -16.12
C THR A 570 -8.05 41.38 -16.97
N ILE A 571 -8.72 40.25 -16.68
CA ILE A 571 -8.66 39.04 -17.51
C ILE A 571 -8.98 39.35 -18.98
N ALA A 572 -9.94 40.25 -19.24
CA ALA A 572 -10.29 40.64 -20.61
C ALA A 572 -9.13 41.34 -21.34
N GLU A 573 -8.40 42.22 -20.65
CA GLU A 573 -7.22 42.89 -21.19
C GLU A 573 -6.05 41.92 -21.41
N LEU A 574 -5.86 40.96 -20.49
CA LEU A 574 -4.84 39.91 -20.64
C LEU A 574 -5.18 38.95 -21.79
N GLN A 575 -6.45 38.61 -21.98
CA GLN A 575 -6.90 37.80 -23.14
C GLN A 575 -6.68 38.53 -24.47
N ALA A 576 -6.90 39.85 -24.52
CA ALA A 576 -6.62 40.64 -25.71
C ALA A 576 -5.13 40.62 -26.06
N VAL A 577 -4.25 40.72 -25.05
CA VAL A 577 -2.80 40.64 -25.22
C VAL A 577 -2.36 39.24 -25.63
N GLN A 578 -2.89 38.19 -24.97
CA GLN A 578 -2.63 36.80 -25.33
C GLN A 578 -2.89 36.58 -26.82
N LYS A 579 -4.05 37.01 -27.31
CA LYS A 579 -4.41 36.87 -28.72
C LYS A 579 -3.42 37.58 -29.65
N ALA A 580 -3.05 38.82 -29.33
CA ALA A 580 -2.07 39.59 -30.13
C ALA A 580 -0.69 38.93 -30.14
N VAL A 581 -0.26 38.39 -29.00
CA VAL A 581 1.00 37.65 -28.86
C VAL A 581 0.94 36.34 -29.64
N GLU A 582 -0.14 35.58 -29.55
CA GLU A 582 -0.35 34.32 -30.28
C GLU A 582 -0.32 34.53 -31.80
N ASP A 583 -1.01 35.55 -32.30
CA ASP A 583 -0.99 35.90 -33.73
C ASP A 583 0.45 36.20 -34.20
N LYS A 584 1.22 36.94 -33.39
CA LYS A 584 2.62 37.25 -33.69
C LYS A 584 3.52 36.02 -33.58
N MET A 585 3.35 35.20 -32.55
CA MET A 585 4.09 33.94 -32.38
C MET A 585 3.82 32.98 -33.53
N ALA A 586 2.58 32.89 -34.02
CA ALA A 586 2.22 32.07 -35.18
C ALA A 586 2.96 32.53 -36.46
N ALA A 587 3.05 33.84 -36.68
CA ALA A 587 3.82 34.39 -37.79
C ALA A 587 5.32 34.07 -37.66
N ILE A 588 5.90 34.17 -36.47
CA ILE A 588 7.31 33.86 -36.21
C ILE A 588 7.58 32.35 -36.34
N ALA A 589 6.68 31.49 -35.87
CA ALA A 589 6.85 30.03 -35.86
C ALA A 589 7.05 29.42 -37.25
N SER A 590 6.62 30.11 -38.32
CA SER A 590 6.85 29.71 -39.72
C SER A 590 8.32 29.80 -40.17
N LYS A 591 9.18 30.47 -39.40
CA LYS A 591 10.60 30.69 -39.72
C LYS A 591 11.48 29.56 -39.17
N PRO A 592 12.69 29.34 -39.72
CA PRO A 592 13.71 28.47 -39.11
C PRO A 592 14.05 28.91 -37.66
N LEU A 593 14.38 27.97 -36.78
CA LEU A 593 14.61 28.24 -35.34
C LEU A 593 15.60 29.40 -35.08
N HIS A 594 16.68 29.49 -35.87
CA HIS A 594 17.67 30.57 -35.73
C HIS A 594 17.10 31.96 -36.13
N GLU A 595 16.22 32.02 -37.13
CA GLU A 595 15.54 33.25 -37.52
C GLU A 595 14.44 33.65 -36.53
N GLN A 596 13.82 32.66 -35.85
CA GLN A 596 12.84 32.93 -34.79
C GLN A 596 13.47 33.71 -33.64
N VAL A 597 14.73 33.42 -33.27
CA VAL A 597 15.48 34.17 -32.24
C VAL A 597 15.60 35.65 -32.61
N ALA A 598 15.99 35.95 -33.85
CA ALA A 598 16.12 37.33 -34.32
C ALA A 598 14.76 38.04 -34.39
N ALA A 599 13.71 37.35 -34.81
CA ALA A 599 12.36 37.89 -34.87
C ALA A 599 11.79 38.19 -33.47
N LEU A 600 11.96 37.28 -32.50
CA LEU A 600 11.52 37.48 -31.12
C LEU A 600 12.28 38.62 -30.44
N ASN A 601 13.59 38.74 -30.63
CA ASN A 601 14.37 39.87 -30.11
C ASN A 601 13.85 41.22 -30.65
N LYS A 602 13.47 41.28 -31.92
CA LYS A 602 12.87 42.49 -32.52
C LYS A 602 11.53 42.83 -31.89
N GLU A 603 10.66 41.84 -31.66
CA GLU A 603 9.36 42.08 -31.02
C GLU A 603 9.51 42.49 -29.55
N ILE A 604 10.42 41.85 -28.79
CA ILE A 604 10.77 42.24 -27.41
C ILE A 604 11.22 43.71 -27.38
N GLN A 605 12.10 44.10 -28.31
CA GLN A 605 12.57 45.48 -28.40
C GLN A 605 11.44 46.43 -28.78
N TYR A 606 10.61 46.06 -29.77
CA TYR A 606 9.46 46.86 -30.21
C TYR A 606 8.47 47.15 -29.07
N VAL A 607 8.11 46.16 -28.24
CA VAL A 607 7.16 46.36 -27.14
C VAL A 607 7.79 46.98 -25.87
N SER A 608 9.09 47.25 -25.88
CA SER A 608 9.82 47.83 -24.73
C SER A 608 10.39 49.23 -25.00
N ASP A 609 10.64 49.55 -26.26
CA ASP A 609 11.26 50.81 -26.69
C ASP A 609 10.34 51.53 -27.71
N PRO A 610 9.66 52.62 -27.30
CA PRO A 610 8.74 53.36 -28.17
C PRO A 610 9.45 54.06 -29.34
N THR A 611 10.78 54.14 -29.33
CA THR A 611 11.60 54.76 -30.38
C THR A 611 12.12 53.77 -31.41
N TYR A 612 12.01 52.47 -31.15
CA TYR A 612 12.53 51.42 -32.04
C TYR A 612 11.75 51.35 -33.36
N LEU A 613 12.49 51.30 -34.48
CA LEU A 613 12.00 51.36 -35.88
C LEU A 613 11.25 52.65 -36.25
N LYS A 614 10.04 52.85 -35.73
CA LYS A 614 9.23 54.06 -35.92
C LYS A 614 8.61 54.46 -34.58
N PRO A 615 8.61 55.76 -34.22
CA PRO A 615 7.96 56.23 -33.01
C PRO A 615 6.51 55.74 -32.92
N HIS A 616 6.20 55.04 -31.83
CA HIS A 616 4.85 54.51 -31.56
C HIS A 616 4.52 54.61 -30.07
N LYS A 617 3.23 54.50 -29.74
CA LYS A 617 2.78 54.51 -28.33
C LYS A 617 2.80 53.09 -27.78
N LEU A 618 3.40 52.91 -26.61
CA LEU A 618 3.28 51.66 -25.86
C LEU A 618 1.88 51.57 -25.24
N TYR A 619 1.28 50.40 -25.36
CA TYR A 619 0.04 50.07 -24.66
C TYR A 619 0.34 49.80 -23.18
N PRO A 620 -0.61 50.01 -22.26
CA PRO A 620 -0.40 49.72 -20.83
C PRO A 620 0.10 48.29 -20.57
N THR A 621 -0.35 47.33 -21.37
CA THR A 621 0.01 45.91 -21.27
C THR A 621 1.25 45.51 -22.07
N ALA A 622 2.02 46.45 -22.64
CA ALA A 622 3.18 46.13 -23.50
C ALA A 622 4.23 45.25 -22.80
N LYS A 623 4.40 45.41 -21.49
CA LYS A 623 5.30 44.59 -20.67
C LYS A 623 4.83 43.14 -20.51
N VAL A 624 3.52 42.90 -20.49
CA VAL A 624 2.92 41.54 -20.51
C VAL A 624 3.31 40.81 -21.80
N ALA A 625 3.22 41.52 -22.94
CA ALA A 625 3.65 40.98 -24.23
C ALA A 625 5.17 40.76 -24.28
N GLN A 626 5.96 41.66 -23.69
CA GLN A 626 7.42 41.54 -23.60
C GLN A 626 7.83 40.23 -22.91
N ASP A 627 7.27 39.96 -21.73
CA ASP A 627 7.62 38.77 -20.95
C ASP A 627 7.21 37.48 -21.68
N ALA A 628 6.03 37.48 -22.34
CA ALA A 628 5.61 36.37 -23.19
C ALA A 628 6.59 36.09 -24.34
N TYR A 629 7.07 37.13 -25.03
CA TYR A 629 8.10 36.96 -26.06
C TYR A 629 9.45 36.51 -25.49
N MET A 630 9.84 36.96 -24.30
CA MET A 630 11.06 36.52 -23.62
C MET A 630 11.01 35.04 -23.22
N GLN A 631 9.87 34.57 -22.71
CA GLN A 631 9.66 33.14 -22.44
C GLN A 631 9.73 32.32 -23.73
N LYS A 632 9.10 32.80 -24.82
CA LYS A 632 9.18 32.08 -26.09
C LYS A 632 10.59 32.05 -26.67
N LEU A 633 11.35 33.12 -26.47
CA LEU A 633 12.76 33.18 -26.87
C LEU A 633 13.60 32.14 -26.13
N SER A 634 13.37 31.93 -24.83
CA SER A 634 14.08 30.90 -24.06
C SER A 634 13.69 29.49 -24.52
N GLU A 635 12.41 29.23 -24.81
CA GLU A 635 11.96 27.96 -25.40
C GLU A 635 12.62 27.67 -26.75
N VAL A 636 12.67 28.66 -27.65
CA VAL A 636 13.28 28.51 -28.98
C VAL A 636 14.78 28.26 -28.85
N LYS A 637 15.48 28.96 -27.95
CA LYS A 637 16.90 28.70 -27.67
C LYS A 637 17.12 27.29 -27.13
N LEU A 638 16.27 26.82 -26.21
CA LEU A 638 16.34 25.45 -25.70
C LEU A 638 16.14 24.41 -26.81
N LYS A 639 15.21 24.64 -27.75
CA LYS A 639 15.01 23.76 -28.91
C LYS A 639 16.26 23.69 -29.80
N ILE A 640 16.97 24.81 -29.98
CA ILE A 640 18.24 24.83 -30.71
C ILE A 640 19.28 23.99 -29.96
N GLU A 641 19.43 24.18 -28.66
CA GLU A 641 20.39 23.40 -27.86
C GLU A 641 20.09 21.89 -27.85
N ILE A 642 18.81 21.51 -27.87
CA ILE A 642 18.40 20.10 -27.98
C ILE A 642 18.75 19.55 -29.36
N ALA A 643 18.55 20.32 -30.44
CA ALA A 643 18.93 19.90 -31.79
C ALA A 643 20.45 19.69 -31.90
N ASP A 644 21.25 20.63 -31.39
CA ASP A 644 22.71 20.51 -31.35
C ASP A 644 23.17 19.26 -30.56
N ALA A 645 22.50 18.97 -29.43
CA ALA A 645 22.76 17.77 -28.64
C ALA A 645 22.40 16.47 -29.38
N GLN A 646 21.31 16.46 -30.13
CA GLN A 646 20.91 15.32 -30.97
C GLN A 646 21.93 15.06 -32.09
N ASP A 647 22.45 16.11 -32.72
CA ASP A 647 23.50 15.99 -33.74
C ASP A 647 24.80 15.43 -33.14
N ALA A 648 25.22 15.91 -31.96
CA ALA A 648 26.39 15.39 -31.25
C ALA A 648 26.24 13.90 -30.87
N ILE A 649 25.05 13.49 -30.42
CA ILE A 649 24.72 12.09 -30.15
C ILE A 649 24.78 11.24 -31.42
N SER A 650 24.25 11.74 -32.54
CA SER A 650 24.28 11.03 -33.83
C SER A 650 25.71 10.73 -34.29
N ILE A 651 26.62 11.70 -34.11
CA ILE A 651 28.05 11.53 -34.37
C ILE A 651 28.65 10.43 -33.47
N LEU A 652 28.34 10.45 -32.16
CA LEU A 652 28.83 9.44 -31.21
C LEU A 652 28.25 8.04 -31.48
N LYS A 653 27.00 7.93 -31.94
CA LYS A 653 26.39 6.66 -32.35
C LYS A 653 27.12 6.01 -33.52
N THR A 654 27.56 6.82 -34.48
CA THR A 654 28.39 6.33 -35.60
C THR A 654 29.70 5.73 -35.11
N TYR A 655 30.32 6.32 -34.07
CA TYR A 655 31.48 5.75 -33.41
C TYR A 655 31.16 4.43 -32.67
N VAL A 656 30.09 4.39 -31.89
CA VAL A 656 29.68 3.18 -31.15
C VAL A 656 29.39 2.01 -32.08
N ALA A 657 28.75 2.27 -33.23
CA ALA A 657 28.45 1.25 -34.24
C ALA A 657 29.73 0.63 -34.84
N SER A 658 30.77 1.45 -35.07
CA SER A 658 32.08 0.99 -35.56
C SER A 658 32.97 0.39 -34.47
N HIS A 659 32.64 0.60 -33.18
CA HIS A 659 33.42 0.13 -32.03
C HIS A 659 32.55 -0.60 -30.99
N PRO A 660 32.07 -1.83 -31.28
CA PRO A 660 31.10 -2.54 -30.44
C PRO A 660 31.58 -2.84 -29.00
N LYS A 661 32.89 -2.77 -28.76
CA LYS A 661 33.51 -2.99 -27.43
C LYS A 661 33.59 -1.71 -26.59
N ALA A 662 33.13 -0.56 -27.08
CA ALA A 662 33.09 0.72 -26.37
C ALA A 662 31.84 0.85 -25.49
N THR A 663 31.60 -0.12 -24.61
CA THR A 663 30.37 -0.23 -23.81
C THR A 663 30.12 0.98 -22.91
N THR A 664 31.16 1.61 -22.35
CA THR A 664 31.00 2.82 -21.54
C THR A 664 30.54 4.03 -22.37
N VAL A 665 31.04 4.16 -23.61
CA VAL A 665 30.60 5.22 -24.53
C VAL A 665 29.17 4.94 -24.98
N ALA A 666 28.86 3.69 -25.33
CA ALA A 666 27.52 3.26 -25.73
C ALA A 666 26.47 3.54 -24.64
N ASN A 667 26.78 3.22 -23.38
CA ASN A 667 25.87 3.48 -22.25
C ASN A 667 25.66 4.99 -22.04
N ALA A 668 26.72 5.80 -22.08
CA ALA A 668 26.60 7.25 -21.92
C ALA A 668 25.78 7.91 -23.04
N VAL A 669 25.93 7.43 -24.27
CA VAL A 669 25.11 7.85 -25.42
C VAL A 669 23.65 7.46 -25.21
N ALA A 670 23.37 6.22 -24.82
CA ALA A 670 22.01 5.75 -24.55
C ALA A 670 21.34 6.51 -23.39
N GLU A 671 22.09 6.85 -22.33
CA GLU A 671 21.61 7.69 -21.23
C GLU A 671 21.28 9.11 -21.70
N ALA A 672 22.15 9.74 -22.51
CA ALA A 672 21.89 11.07 -23.06
C ALA A 672 20.63 11.07 -23.96
N GLU A 673 20.43 10.02 -24.76
CA GLU A 673 19.23 9.86 -25.59
C GLU A 673 17.97 9.64 -24.76
N SER A 674 18.05 8.80 -23.73
CA SER A 674 16.95 8.60 -22.81
C SER A 674 16.57 9.90 -22.11
N LEU A 675 17.55 10.70 -21.69
CA LEU A 675 17.32 12.00 -21.07
C LEU A 675 16.63 12.97 -22.03
N ILE A 676 17.04 13.03 -23.31
CA ILE A 676 16.33 13.82 -24.33
C ILE A 676 14.89 13.32 -24.50
N ALA A 677 14.68 12.00 -24.61
CA ALA A 677 13.36 11.42 -24.80
C ALA A 677 12.43 11.64 -23.59
N SER A 678 12.98 11.72 -22.37
CA SER A 678 12.22 12.01 -21.15
C SER A 678 12.05 13.50 -20.85
N GLY A 679 12.57 14.40 -21.69
CA GLY A 679 12.55 15.84 -21.43
C GLY A 679 13.45 16.29 -20.26
N GLY A 680 14.60 15.63 -20.10
CA GLY A 680 15.59 15.94 -19.07
C GLY A 680 16.25 17.30 -19.26
N ASP A 681 16.87 17.79 -18.18
CA ASP A 681 17.57 19.07 -18.16
C ASP A 681 18.73 19.12 -19.17
N ILE A 682 18.84 20.24 -19.91
CA ILE A 682 19.81 20.41 -21.00
C ILE A 682 21.26 20.42 -20.53
N GLN A 683 21.54 20.92 -19.32
CA GLN A 683 22.90 20.90 -18.77
C GLN A 683 23.32 19.46 -18.46
N THR A 684 22.39 18.67 -17.93
CA THR A 684 22.61 17.24 -17.64
C THR A 684 22.84 16.44 -18.93
N ILE A 685 22.06 16.72 -19.99
CA ILE A 685 22.24 16.10 -21.32
C ILE A 685 23.63 16.43 -21.88
N LYS A 686 24.03 17.71 -21.87
CA LYS A 686 25.36 18.16 -22.32
C LYS A 686 26.49 17.48 -21.54
N ALA A 687 26.36 17.38 -20.21
CA ALA A 687 27.35 16.70 -19.38
C ALA A 687 27.52 15.20 -19.73
N LYS A 688 26.45 14.52 -20.12
CA LYS A 688 26.51 13.11 -20.56
C LYS A 688 27.16 12.96 -21.94
N ILE A 689 26.89 13.88 -22.86
CA ILE A 689 27.56 13.95 -24.16
C ILE A 689 29.06 14.20 -23.98
N ASP A 690 29.44 15.18 -23.15
CA ASP A 690 30.85 15.46 -22.82
C ASP A 690 31.55 14.26 -22.18
N TYR A 691 30.86 13.55 -21.29
CA TYR A 691 31.37 12.34 -20.69
C TYR A 691 31.60 11.25 -21.74
N ALA A 692 30.64 11.00 -22.63
CA ALA A 692 30.76 10.04 -23.72
C ALA A 692 31.95 10.38 -24.63
N GLN A 693 32.12 11.66 -24.98
CA GLN A 693 33.23 12.15 -25.79
C GLN A 693 34.59 11.91 -25.11
N LYS A 694 34.73 12.25 -23.82
CA LYS A 694 35.96 11.97 -23.06
C LYS A 694 36.28 10.48 -22.97
N ARG A 695 35.25 9.62 -22.82
CA ARG A 695 35.44 8.16 -22.77
C ARG A 695 35.84 7.58 -24.11
N LYS A 696 35.30 8.11 -25.23
CA LYS A 696 35.75 7.78 -26.59
C LYS A 696 37.25 8.07 -26.72
N GLU A 697 37.70 9.28 -26.37
CA GLU A 697 39.12 9.67 -26.46
C GLU A 697 40.04 8.76 -25.64
N ILE A 698 39.63 8.40 -24.41
CA ILE A 698 40.39 7.48 -23.55
C ILE A 698 40.49 6.08 -24.20
N GLN A 699 39.41 5.61 -24.82
CA GLN A 699 39.35 4.28 -25.43
C GLN A 699 40.18 4.19 -26.71
N GLU A 700 40.19 5.25 -27.52
CA GLU A 700 41.08 5.40 -28.68
C GLU A 700 42.56 5.40 -28.22
N LYS A 701 42.91 6.13 -27.16
CA LYS A 701 44.26 6.13 -26.58
C LYS A 701 44.67 4.76 -26.01
N ALA A 702 43.75 4.02 -25.40
CA ALA A 702 44.01 2.67 -24.89
C ALA A 702 44.18 1.63 -26.01
N ALA A 703 43.38 1.72 -27.07
CA ALA A 703 43.50 0.89 -28.27
C ALA A 703 44.85 1.12 -28.97
N ALA A 704 45.27 2.39 -29.09
CA ALA A 704 46.60 2.76 -29.60
C ALA A 704 47.74 2.15 -28.77
N LYS A 705 47.68 2.23 -27.43
CA LYS A 705 48.68 1.59 -26.54
C LYS A 705 48.71 0.06 -26.69
N LYS A 706 47.57 -0.59 -26.92
CA LYS A 706 47.49 -2.05 -27.09
C LYS A 706 48.02 -2.51 -28.45
N ALA A 707 47.84 -1.71 -29.49
CA ALA A 707 48.44 -1.92 -30.81
C ALA A 707 49.98 -1.85 -30.74
N VAL A 708 50.54 -0.92 -29.94
CA VAL A 708 52.00 -0.82 -29.71
C VAL A 708 52.57 -2.03 -28.95
N LYS A 709 51.82 -2.63 -28.01
CA LYS A 709 52.26 -3.78 -27.20
C LYS A 709 52.17 -5.13 -27.93
N GLY A 710 51.46 -5.20 -29.05
CA GLY A 710 51.23 -6.43 -29.84
C GLY A 710 52.19 -6.66 -31.01
N SER A 711 53.04 -5.68 -31.35
CA SER A 711 53.97 -5.77 -32.47
C SER A 711 55.21 -6.58 -32.10
N LYS A 712 55.27 -7.87 -32.43
CA LYS A 712 56.56 -8.59 -32.53
C LYS A 712 57.31 -8.03 -33.75
N ILE A 713 58.16 -7.03 -33.54
CA ILE A 713 58.98 -6.45 -34.61
C ILE A 713 60.19 -7.37 -34.84
N GLY A 714 60.13 -8.22 -35.86
CA GLY A 714 61.21 -9.14 -36.27
C GLY A 714 62.11 -8.53 -37.35
N GLU A 715 63.33 -9.05 -37.49
CA GLU A 715 64.28 -8.68 -38.56
C GLU A 715 63.63 -8.75 -39.95
N VAL A 716 63.84 -7.71 -40.77
CA VAL A 716 63.39 -7.65 -42.16
C VAL A 716 64.61 -7.76 -43.07
N THR A 717 64.56 -8.66 -44.06
CA THR A 717 65.60 -8.81 -45.08
C THR A 717 65.06 -8.42 -46.45
N TYR A 718 65.93 -7.87 -47.30
CA TYR A 718 65.59 -7.43 -48.65
C TYR A 718 66.38 -8.21 -49.69
N SER A 719 65.72 -8.57 -50.79
CA SER A 719 66.39 -9.18 -51.94
C SER A 719 67.37 -8.18 -52.58
N GLU A 720 68.54 -8.66 -52.96
CA GLU A 720 69.54 -7.83 -53.65
C GLU A 720 69.00 -7.31 -54.99
N LEU A 721 69.16 -6.01 -55.24
CA LEU A 721 68.79 -5.42 -56.52
C LEU A 721 69.74 -5.90 -57.62
N SER A 722 69.21 -6.19 -58.81
CA SER A 722 70.04 -6.60 -59.95
C SER A 722 71.04 -5.50 -60.34
N LYS A 723 72.21 -5.88 -60.87
CA LYS A 723 73.22 -4.91 -61.36
C LYS A 723 72.65 -3.91 -62.36
N LYS A 724 71.74 -4.35 -63.24
CA LYS A 724 71.02 -3.48 -64.19
C LYS A 724 70.20 -2.42 -63.46
N ARG A 725 69.40 -2.83 -62.47
CA ARG A 725 68.57 -1.93 -61.68
C ARG A 725 69.40 -0.93 -60.86
N GLN A 726 70.53 -1.36 -60.30
CA GLN A 726 71.46 -0.49 -59.60
C GLN A 726 72.00 0.62 -60.51
N THR A 727 72.37 0.30 -61.76
CA THR A 727 72.83 1.30 -62.74
C THR A 727 71.72 2.31 -63.09
N GLU A 728 70.51 1.82 -63.41
CA GLU A 728 69.35 2.68 -63.72
C GLU A 728 69.04 3.68 -62.57
N LEU A 729 69.09 3.18 -61.33
CA LEU A 729 68.84 4.00 -60.14
C LEU A 729 69.94 5.05 -59.93
N LEU A 730 71.21 4.71 -60.14
CA LEU A 730 72.31 5.68 -60.05
C LEU A 730 72.22 6.75 -61.14
N ASP A 731 71.86 6.38 -62.36
CA ASP A 731 71.73 7.35 -63.45
C ASP A 731 70.56 8.30 -63.20
N THR A 732 69.43 7.76 -62.72
CA THR A 732 68.30 8.58 -62.25
C THR A 732 68.72 9.52 -61.11
N PHE A 733 69.50 9.03 -60.14
CA PHE A 733 69.96 9.85 -59.00
C PHE A 733 70.93 10.97 -59.41
N LYS A 734 71.70 10.79 -60.49
CA LYS A 734 72.60 11.82 -61.04
C LYS A 734 71.86 12.93 -61.77
N THR A 735 70.67 12.66 -62.32
CA THR A 735 69.94 13.59 -63.19
C THR A 735 68.60 14.05 -62.62
N ASN A 736 68.12 13.49 -61.51
CA ASN A 736 66.86 13.91 -60.89
C ASN A 736 66.91 15.38 -60.43
N THR A 737 65.73 15.97 -60.28
CA THR A 737 65.50 17.30 -59.71
C THR A 737 64.94 17.19 -58.29
N VAL A 738 65.13 18.22 -57.47
CA VAL A 738 64.64 18.24 -56.09
C VAL A 738 63.10 18.20 -56.07
N GLU A 739 62.46 18.98 -56.93
CA GLU A 739 61.00 19.07 -57.04
C GLU A 739 60.39 17.73 -57.48
N GLY A 740 61.01 17.07 -58.46
CA GLY A 740 60.53 15.77 -58.95
C GLY A 740 60.62 14.67 -57.89
N VAL A 741 61.63 14.72 -57.02
CA VAL A 741 61.74 13.77 -55.90
C VAL A 741 60.74 14.10 -54.79
N ASP A 742 60.53 15.39 -54.48
CA ASP A 742 59.53 15.84 -53.49
C ASP A 742 58.13 15.38 -53.89
N ASP A 743 57.74 15.62 -55.15
CA ASP A 743 56.40 15.30 -55.66
C ASP A 743 56.06 13.81 -55.59
N ILE A 744 57.08 12.94 -55.67
CA ILE A 744 56.91 11.48 -55.55
C ILE A 744 56.85 11.06 -54.09
N LEU A 745 57.83 11.47 -53.28
CA LEU A 745 58.00 10.96 -51.92
C LEU A 745 57.05 11.63 -50.91
N ARG A 746 56.70 12.91 -51.10
CA ARG A 746 55.77 13.64 -50.23
C ARG A 746 54.39 12.98 -50.20
N LYS A 747 53.86 12.60 -51.36
CA LYS A 747 52.56 11.91 -51.47
C LYS A 747 52.51 10.63 -50.63
N GLN A 748 53.63 9.90 -50.57
CA GLN A 748 53.74 8.73 -49.73
C GLN A 748 53.63 9.14 -48.25
N SER A 749 54.40 10.13 -47.81
CA SER A 749 54.35 10.62 -46.42
C SER A 749 52.96 11.15 -46.06
N GLU A 750 52.31 11.93 -46.93
CA GLU A 750 50.93 12.42 -46.76
C GLU A 750 49.95 11.26 -46.57
N SER A 751 50.05 10.22 -47.40
CA SER A 751 49.13 9.08 -47.37
C SER A 751 49.20 8.29 -46.07
N VAL A 752 50.40 8.15 -45.48
CA VAL A 752 50.60 7.37 -44.25
C VAL A 752 50.52 8.22 -42.99
N TRP A 753 50.61 9.56 -43.10
CA TRP A 753 50.66 10.46 -41.95
C TRP A 753 49.42 10.31 -41.06
N SER A 754 48.24 10.18 -41.68
CA SER A 754 46.97 10.02 -40.97
C SER A 754 46.86 8.69 -40.20
N ASP A 755 47.61 7.67 -40.60
CA ASP A 755 47.60 6.34 -39.95
C ASP A 755 48.56 6.26 -38.74
N LEU A 756 49.45 7.24 -38.59
CA LEU A 756 50.31 7.39 -37.42
C LEU A 756 49.50 8.03 -36.28
N ILE A 757 49.72 7.62 -35.04
CA ILE A 757 49.09 8.30 -33.90
C ILE A 757 49.81 9.62 -33.60
N GLU A 758 49.13 10.53 -32.93
CA GLU A 758 49.62 11.89 -32.64
C GLU A 758 51.01 11.86 -31.99
N GLU A 759 51.24 10.99 -31.01
CA GLU A 759 52.54 10.86 -30.34
C GLU A 759 53.65 10.39 -31.29
N GLU A 760 53.35 9.61 -32.32
CA GLU A 760 54.35 9.16 -33.29
C GLU A 760 54.69 10.23 -34.32
N ARG A 761 53.68 10.99 -34.77
CA ARG A 761 53.88 12.18 -35.61
C ARG A 761 54.76 13.20 -34.89
N TYR A 762 54.45 13.42 -33.61
CA TYR A 762 55.26 14.25 -32.73
C TYR A 762 56.70 13.74 -32.61
N LEU A 763 56.90 12.44 -32.39
CA LEU A 763 58.23 11.86 -32.28
C LEU A 763 59.02 11.89 -33.59
N LEU A 764 58.37 11.78 -34.74
CA LEU A 764 59.01 11.93 -36.05
C LEU A 764 59.52 13.36 -36.26
N THR A 765 58.71 14.37 -35.96
CA THR A 765 59.15 15.78 -35.99
C THR A 765 60.27 16.02 -34.98
N LYS A 766 60.12 15.52 -33.74
CA LYS A 766 61.15 15.62 -32.71
C LYS A 766 62.48 15.00 -33.15
N TYR A 767 62.45 13.81 -33.75
CA TYR A 767 63.65 13.14 -34.24
C TYR A 767 64.44 14.03 -35.21
N THR A 768 63.78 14.72 -36.14
CA THR A 768 64.48 15.64 -37.07
C THR A 768 65.23 16.74 -36.32
N GLN A 769 64.70 17.23 -35.20
CA GLN A 769 65.29 18.33 -34.43
C GLN A 769 66.34 17.87 -33.41
N THR A 770 66.22 16.65 -32.89
CA THR A 770 67.09 16.12 -31.82
C THR A 770 67.14 14.60 -31.87
N TYR A 771 68.15 14.05 -32.55
CA TYR A 771 68.26 12.60 -32.77
C TYR A 771 69.39 11.92 -31.99
N SER A 772 70.38 12.68 -31.50
CA SER A 772 71.61 12.14 -30.91
C SER A 772 71.35 11.24 -29.70
N TYR A 773 70.38 11.61 -28.85
CA TYR A 773 69.99 10.83 -27.68
C TYR A 773 69.48 9.42 -28.04
N LEU A 774 68.93 9.23 -29.25
CA LEU A 774 68.53 7.93 -29.77
C LEU A 774 69.67 7.25 -30.51
N ASN A 775 70.32 7.96 -31.44
CA ASN A 775 71.25 7.36 -32.39
C ASN A 775 72.62 7.02 -31.79
N GLU A 776 73.17 7.85 -30.90
CA GLU A 776 74.49 7.60 -30.32
C GLU A 776 74.49 6.35 -29.44
N PRO A 777 73.55 6.14 -28.48
CA PRO A 777 73.47 4.90 -27.73
C PRO A 777 73.24 3.68 -28.63
N LEU A 778 72.47 3.83 -29.72
CA LEU A 778 72.25 2.76 -30.69
C LEU A 778 73.49 2.42 -31.53
N ARG A 779 74.49 3.29 -31.60
CA ARG A 779 75.80 3.00 -32.21
C ARG A 779 76.85 2.56 -31.18
N ASN A 780 76.45 2.30 -29.94
CA ASN A 780 77.35 2.10 -28.80
C ASN A 780 78.32 3.28 -28.59
N GLN A 781 77.86 4.50 -28.89
CA GLN A 781 78.59 5.74 -28.63
C GLN A 781 78.10 6.36 -27.32
N TYR A 782 79.00 7.04 -26.61
CA TYR A 782 78.64 7.75 -25.38
C TYR A 782 77.83 9.02 -25.73
N TYR A 783 76.57 9.05 -25.29
CA TYR A 783 75.73 10.24 -25.44
C TYR A 783 76.05 11.27 -24.36
N CYS A 784 76.53 12.45 -24.78
CA CYS A 784 76.90 13.55 -23.87
C CYS A 784 75.88 14.70 -23.84
N GLY A 785 74.70 14.53 -24.45
CA GLY A 785 73.66 15.55 -24.46
C GLY A 785 72.76 15.54 -23.21
N GLY A 786 71.89 16.54 -23.09
CA GLY A 786 71.08 16.78 -21.89
C GLY A 786 69.76 16.01 -21.75
N ARG A 787 69.43 15.08 -22.68
CA ARG A 787 68.16 14.33 -22.60
C ARG A 787 68.27 13.12 -21.67
N PRO A 788 67.31 12.89 -20.76
CA PRO A 788 67.38 11.80 -19.81
C PRO A 788 67.15 10.43 -20.45
N GLN A 789 67.72 9.38 -19.84
CA GLN A 789 67.53 7.99 -20.26
C GLN A 789 66.06 7.57 -20.34
N SER A 790 65.20 8.09 -19.46
CA SER A 790 63.76 7.84 -19.49
C SER A 790 63.08 8.28 -20.78
N GLU A 791 63.62 9.32 -21.43
CA GLU A 791 63.15 9.80 -22.72
C GLU A 791 63.58 8.85 -23.84
N TYR A 792 64.82 8.36 -23.80
CA TYR A 792 65.29 7.28 -24.69
C TYR A 792 64.39 6.04 -24.57
N ASP A 793 64.16 5.54 -23.35
CA ASP A 793 63.38 4.32 -23.11
C ASP A 793 61.93 4.44 -23.59
N ASN A 794 61.37 5.65 -23.54
CA ASN A 794 60.01 5.94 -23.97
C ASN A 794 59.89 6.15 -25.49
N ASP A 795 60.83 6.88 -26.08
CA ASP A 795 60.72 7.36 -27.46
C ASP A 795 61.24 6.32 -28.45
N MET A 796 62.31 5.59 -28.09
CA MET A 796 62.93 4.58 -28.96
C MET A 796 61.92 3.52 -29.44
N PRO A 797 61.11 2.87 -28.58
CA PRO A 797 60.18 1.84 -29.04
C PRO A 797 59.07 2.41 -29.92
N LYS A 798 58.63 3.64 -29.67
CA LYS A 798 57.55 4.31 -30.41
C LYS A 798 58.01 4.74 -31.79
N LEU A 799 59.19 5.35 -31.91
CA LEU A 799 59.76 5.71 -33.20
C LEU A 799 60.03 4.44 -34.04
N THR A 800 60.52 3.37 -33.39
CA THR A 800 60.67 2.06 -34.02
C THR A 800 59.33 1.55 -34.56
N ALA A 801 58.27 1.59 -33.75
CA ALA A 801 56.93 1.15 -34.15
C ALA A 801 56.33 1.99 -35.29
N ALA A 802 56.51 3.32 -35.25
CA ALA A 802 56.07 4.25 -36.30
C ALA A 802 56.71 3.90 -37.65
N LEU A 803 58.05 3.85 -37.69
CA LEU A 803 58.79 3.51 -38.92
C LEU A 803 58.53 2.06 -39.38
N SER A 804 58.21 1.15 -38.47
CA SER A 804 57.86 -0.24 -38.81
C SER A 804 56.55 -0.39 -39.56
N ARG A 805 55.72 0.66 -39.63
CA ARG A 805 54.45 0.68 -40.38
C ARG A 805 54.54 1.43 -41.71
N VAL A 806 55.62 2.19 -41.94
CA VAL A 806 55.84 2.90 -43.20
C VAL A 806 56.76 2.08 -44.10
N ARG A 807 56.43 2.03 -45.40
CA ARG A 807 57.18 1.27 -46.42
C ARG A 807 57.43 2.14 -47.63
N THR A 808 58.68 2.26 -48.07
CA THR A 808 59.04 2.93 -49.32
C THR A 808 58.36 2.24 -50.51
N GLN A 809 57.69 3.01 -51.36
CA GLN A 809 56.86 2.45 -52.45
C GLN A 809 57.63 2.11 -53.73
N GLN A 810 58.90 2.50 -53.83
CA GLN A 810 59.77 2.27 -54.98
C GLN A 810 61.23 2.04 -54.56
N ASP A 811 62.01 1.40 -55.43
CA ASP A 811 63.47 1.40 -55.24
C ASP A 811 64.00 2.82 -55.42
N MET A 812 64.92 3.24 -54.55
CA MET A 812 65.50 4.57 -54.61
C MET A 812 66.96 4.58 -54.18
N VAL A 813 67.62 5.71 -54.42
CA VAL A 813 68.98 5.99 -53.93
C VAL A 813 68.90 7.17 -52.99
N VAL A 814 69.48 7.00 -51.81
CA VAL A 814 69.66 8.06 -50.83
C VAL A 814 71.14 8.23 -50.53
N ARG A 815 71.55 9.40 -50.02
CA ARG A 815 72.94 9.65 -49.62
C ARG A 815 73.07 10.08 -48.16
N ARG A 816 74.22 9.83 -47.54
CA ARG A 816 74.57 10.39 -46.23
C ARG A 816 76.05 10.69 -46.17
N GLY A 817 76.40 11.97 -45.99
CA GLY A 817 77.74 12.33 -45.55
C GLY A 817 77.91 12.02 -44.06
N THR A 818 79.04 11.45 -43.69
CA THR A 818 79.36 11.10 -42.30
C THR A 818 80.87 11.17 -42.06
N SER A 819 81.26 11.27 -40.79
CA SER A 819 82.65 11.08 -40.38
C SER A 819 83.06 9.62 -40.57
N ASP A 820 84.36 9.37 -40.66
CA ASP A 820 84.85 8.01 -40.64
C ASP A 820 84.64 7.41 -39.25
N TYR A 821 84.19 6.15 -39.17
CA TYR A 821 83.96 5.45 -37.90
C TYR A 821 84.29 3.98 -38.02
N PHE A 822 84.73 3.40 -36.90
CA PHE A 822 85.08 1.99 -36.81
C PHE A 822 83.84 1.10 -36.79
N ILE A 823 83.86 0.03 -37.58
CA ILE A 823 82.79 -0.95 -37.72
C ILE A 823 83.25 -2.26 -37.04
N PRO A 824 82.78 -2.54 -35.81
CA PRO A 824 83.29 -3.66 -35.02
C PRO A 824 83.08 -5.03 -35.67
N GLU A 825 81.99 -5.22 -36.42
CA GLU A 825 81.62 -6.50 -37.01
C GLU A 825 82.62 -7.00 -38.06
N ILE A 826 83.31 -6.08 -38.73
CA ILE A 826 84.27 -6.38 -39.80
C ILE A 826 85.69 -5.89 -39.48
N GLY A 827 85.89 -5.22 -38.34
CA GLY A 827 87.20 -4.76 -37.89
C GLY A 827 87.83 -3.68 -38.76
N LYS A 828 87.03 -2.92 -39.51
CA LYS A 828 87.49 -1.89 -40.46
C LYS A 828 86.82 -0.55 -40.14
N ASN A 829 87.46 0.56 -40.48
CA ASN A 829 86.77 1.85 -40.57
C ASN A 829 85.85 1.89 -41.78
N LEU A 830 84.81 2.74 -41.76
CA LEU A 830 83.91 2.91 -42.89
C LEU A 830 84.66 3.35 -44.16
N SER A 831 85.74 4.12 -44.02
CA SER A 831 86.61 4.48 -45.13
C SER A 831 87.46 3.32 -45.65
N GLU A 832 87.60 2.21 -44.94
CA GLU A 832 88.45 1.07 -45.29
C GLU A 832 87.67 -0.10 -45.91
N VAL A 833 86.34 0.01 -46.00
CA VAL A 833 85.48 -1.08 -46.49
C VAL A 833 85.71 -1.40 -47.96
N GLU A 834 85.51 -2.68 -48.29
CA GLU A 834 85.72 -3.25 -49.62
C GLU A 834 84.42 -3.86 -50.16
N ALA A 835 84.34 -4.00 -51.49
CA ALA A 835 83.17 -4.61 -52.13
C ALA A 835 82.94 -6.03 -51.59
N GLY A 836 81.73 -6.30 -51.09
CA GLY A 836 81.36 -7.56 -50.46
C GLY A 836 81.25 -7.49 -48.94
N ASP A 837 81.85 -6.51 -48.28
CA ASP A 837 81.74 -6.34 -46.82
C ASP A 837 80.28 -6.12 -46.40
N VAL A 838 79.88 -6.73 -45.28
CA VAL A 838 78.53 -6.61 -44.72
C VAL A 838 78.60 -6.18 -43.27
N PHE A 839 77.88 -5.13 -42.92
CA PHE A 839 77.85 -4.58 -41.55
C PHE A 839 76.51 -3.97 -41.20
N ILE A 840 76.33 -3.56 -39.94
CA ILE A 840 75.08 -3.01 -39.40
C ILE A 840 75.34 -1.61 -38.82
N ASP A 841 74.53 -0.62 -39.21
CA ASP A 841 74.39 0.64 -38.47
C ASP A 841 73.19 0.53 -37.53
N GLY A 842 73.46 0.51 -36.23
CA GLY A 842 72.45 0.34 -35.19
C GLY A 842 71.47 1.52 -35.05
N ALA A 843 71.84 2.72 -35.49
CA ALA A 843 70.99 3.91 -35.37
C ALA A 843 69.87 3.98 -36.41
N PHE A 844 68.92 4.89 -36.21
CA PHE A 844 67.99 5.30 -37.25
C PHE A 844 68.75 6.01 -38.40
N LEU A 845 68.33 5.72 -39.63
CA LEU A 845 69.09 6.04 -40.83
C LEU A 845 68.59 7.34 -41.47
N SER A 846 69.01 8.48 -40.92
CA SER A 846 68.89 9.79 -41.57
C SER A 846 69.72 9.89 -42.85
N THR A 847 69.09 10.14 -43.98
CA THR A 847 69.73 10.25 -45.31
C THR A 847 69.06 11.33 -46.13
N ALA A 848 69.68 11.79 -47.22
CA ALA A 848 69.10 12.74 -48.15
C ALA A 848 68.62 12.05 -49.43
N CYS A 849 67.43 12.39 -49.91
CA CYS A 849 66.86 11.82 -51.13
C CYS A 849 67.43 12.41 -52.44
N HIS A 850 68.33 13.39 -52.36
CA HIS A 850 68.90 14.07 -53.51
C HIS A 850 70.41 14.27 -53.36
N ARG A 851 71.16 14.20 -54.48
CA ARG A 851 72.63 14.25 -54.49
C ARG A 851 73.21 15.56 -53.96
N ASP A 852 72.51 16.67 -54.18
CA ASP A 852 72.94 18.04 -53.80
C ASP A 852 72.39 18.50 -52.44
N LYS A 853 71.73 17.59 -51.70
CA LYS A 853 71.09 17.89 -50.41
C LYS A 853 71.74 17.10 -49.27
N GLY A 854 71.40 17.49 -48.04
CA GLY A 854 71.71 16.76 -46.82
C GLY A 854 73.13 16.90 -46.29
N PHE A 855 73.55 15.85 -45.59
CA PHE A 855 74.64 15.88 -44.61
C PHE A 855 76.04 15.85 -45.26
N GLY A 856 76.98 16.63 -44.72
CA GLY A 856 78.40 16.63 -45.08
C GLY A 856 79.23 15.64 -44.26
N GLY A 857 80.46 15.35 -44.69
CA GLY A 857 81.37 14.44 -43.98
C GLY A 857 82.61 14.02 -44.79
N SER A 858 83.54 13.31 -44.15
CA SER A 858 84.76 12.78 -44.78
C SER A 858 84.47 11.56 -45.68
N VAL A 859 83.41 10.81 -45.38
CA VAL A 859 82.91 9.69 -46.18
C VAL A 859 81.48 9.98 -46.62
N ASN A 860 81.13 9.62 -47.85
CA ASN A 860 79.77 9.77 -48.40
C ASN A 860 79.19 8.40 -48.75
N MET A 861 78.19 7.98 -47.99
CA MET A 861 77.43 6.76 -48.25
C MET A 861 76.40 7.03 -49.34
N ILE A 862 76.41 6.25 -50.42
CA ILE A 862 75.39 6.25 -51.47
C ILE A 862 74.67 4.91 -51.37
N ILE A 863 73.40 4.94 -50.94
CA ILE A 863 72.69 3.77 -50.46
C ILE A 863 71.54 3.43 -51.40
N PHE A 864 71.57 2.23 -51.97
CA PHE A 864 70.41 1.64 -52.64
C PHE A 864 69.41 1.14 -51.60
N VAL A 865 68.19 1.68 -51.66
CA VAL A 865 67.09 1.36 -50.76
C VAL A 865 66.02 0.61 -51.57
N PRO A 866 65.86 -0.71 -51.38
CA PRO A 866 64.85 -1.49 -52.08
C PRO A 866 63.42 -1.03 -51.75
N LYS A 867 62.50 -1.20 -52.70
CA LYS A 867 61.05 -1.08 -52.44
C LYS A 867 60.65 -1.96 -51.25
N GLY A 868 59.80 -1.42 -50.39
CA GLY A 868 59.37 -2.08 -49.16
C GLY A 868 60.31 -1.84 -47.97
N SER A 869 61.38 -1.06 -48.13
CA SER A 869 62.22 -0.64 -47.00
C SER A 869 61.42 0.16 -45.98
N GLN A 870 61.72 -0.01 -44.69
CA GLN A 870 61.04 0.72 -43.63
C GLN A 870 61.66 2.10 -43.43
N GLY A 871 60.86 3.14 -43.64
CA GLY A 871 61.28 4.53 -43.47
C GLY A 871 60.32 5.52 -44.11
N ILE A 872 60.45 6.79 -43.74
CA ILE A 872 59.54 7.86 -44.17
C ILE A 872 60.33 9.06 -44.69
N PHE A 873 59.77 9.74 -45.69
CA PHE A 873 60.34 10.98 -46.20
C PHE A 873 59.92 12.14 -45.29
N ALA A 874 60.90 12.80 -44.67
CA ALA A 874 60.70 13.72 -43.56
C ALA A 874 60.65 15.20 -43.95
N GLU A 875 60.98 15.52 -45.21
CA GLU A 875 60.86 16.88 -45.74
C GLU A 875 59.51 17.56 -45.45
N PRO A 876 58.34 16.90 -45.45
CA PRO A 876 57.09 17.56 -45.15
C PRO A 876 56.92 18.01 -43.69
N PHE A 877 57.67 17.44 -42.75
CA PHE A 877 57.48 17.64 -41.32
C PHE A 877 58.78 17.92 -40.53
N THR A 878 59.88 18.15 -41.24
CA THR A 878 61.19 18.44 -40.64
C THR A 878 61.23 19.82 -39.99
N HIS A 879 61.94 19.91 -38.87
CA HIS A 879 62.20 21.18 -38.19
C HIS A 879 63.04 22.14 -39.05
N TYR A 880 63.92 21.62 -39.90
CA TYR A 880 64.90 22.43 -40.62
C TYR A 880 64.35 23.16 -41.85
N ASN A 881 63.04 23.09 -42.08
CA ASN A 881 62.31 23.98 -43.01
C ASN A 881 62.00 25.32 -42.34
N GLY A 882 63.06 26.03 -41.94
CA GLY A 882 62.97 27.36 -41.31
C GLY A 882 62.46 27.36 -39.86
N GLY A 883 62.48 26.22 -39.16
CA GLY A 883 61.95 26.10 -37.80
C GLY A 883 60.42 26.04 -37.74
N TYR A 884 59.77 25.83 -38.88
CA TYR A 884 58.31 25.93 -39.00
C TYR A 884 57.57 24.87 -38.19
N TYR A 885 58.08 23.63 -38.21
CA TYR A 885 57.62 22.56 -37.34
C TYR A 885 58.59 22.43 -36.19
N ASP A 886 58.11 22.40 -34.95
CA ASP A 886 58.97 22.40 -33.76
C ASP A 886 58.29 21.61 -32.65
N PHE A 887 58.99 20.59 -32.15
CA PHE A 887 58.45 19.73 -31.11
C PHE A 887 58.30 20.49 -29.78
N ASN A 888 59.09 21.54 -29.53
CA ASN A 888 59.00 22.33 -28.30
C ASN A 888 57.73 23.18 -28.25
N SER A 889 57.31 23.73 -29.39
CA SER A 889 56.05 24.49 -29.52
C SER A 889 54.84 23.62 -29.87
N ASN A 890 55.04 22.30 -29.95
CA ASN A 890 54.04 21.31 -30.36
C ASN A 890 53.43 21.59 -31.74
N ARG A 891 54.16 22.29 -32.60
CA ARG A 891 53.74 22.57 -33.98
C ARG A 891 54.21 21.43 -34.88
N ILE A 892 53.33 20.47 -35.08
CA ILE A 892 53.56 19.29 -35.93
C ILE A 892 52.84 19.46 -37.27
N TRP A 893 53.33 18.78 -38.30
CA TRP A 893 52.72 18.80 -39.62
C TRP A 893 51.30 18.22 -39.59
N ASP A 894 50.37 18.86 -40.29
CA ASP A 894 48.97 18.44 -40.39
C ASP A 894 48.74 17.30 -41.39
N GLY A 895 49.78 16.94 -42.16
CA GLY A 895 49.75 15.91 -43.19
C GLY A 895 49.42 16.41 -44.59
N LYS A 896 49.25 17.72 -44.80
CA LYS A 896 48.88 18.31 -46.10
C LYS A 896 49.60 19.63 -46.40
N GLU A 897 49.95 20.39 -45.37
CA GLU A 897 50.59 21.68 -45.52
C GLU A 897 51.94 21.55 -46.23
N LYS A 898 52.15 22.37 -47.27
CA LYS A 898 53.40 22.40 -48.02
C LYS A 898 54.17 23.68 -47.68
N VAL A 899 55.28 23.51 -46.95
CA VAL A 899 56.26 24.56 -46.68
C VAL A 899 57.39 24.53 -47.71
N SER A 900 58.31 25.50 -47.65
CA SER A 900 59.49 25.54 -48.54
C SER A 900 60.39 24.32 -48.33
N ILE A 901 61.08 23.92 -49.41
CA ILE A 901 61.98 22.76 -49.39
C ILE A 901 63.32 23.14 -48.74
N GLY A 902 63.69 22.42 -47.69
CA GLY A 902 64.91 22.62 -46.93
C GLY A 902 66.17 22.05 -47.56
N HIS A 903 67.28 22.19 -46.83
CA HIS A 903 68.57 21.67 -47.25
C HIS A 903 68.73 20.17 -46.95
N GLU A 904 68.11 19.65 -45.89
CA GLU A 904 68.32 18.26 -45.46
C GLU A 904 67.68 17.24 -46.40
N PHE A 905 66.45 17.52 -46.85
CA PHE A 905 65.72 16.68 -47.81
C PHE A 905 65.68 15.22 -47.38
N GLU A 906 65.31 15.04 -46.12
CA GLU A 906 65.63 13.84 -45.35
C GLU A 906 64.68 12.67 -45.62
N TRP A 907 65.22 11.47 -45.73
CA TRP A 907 64.52 10.21 -45.49
C TRP A 907 65.07 9.57 -44.23
N ILE A 908 64.15 9.26 -43.31
CA ILE A 908 64.44 8.61 -42.05
C ILE A 908 64.16 7.12 -42.23
N GLY A 909 65.23 6.35 -42.43
CA GLY A 909 65.18 4.90 -42.42
C GLY A 909 65.10 4.33 -41.01
N GLN A 910 64.50 3.16 -40.89
CA GLN A 910 64.43 2.41 -39.65
C GLN A 910 65.82 2.07 -39.09
N ARG A 911 65.91 1.94 -37.76
CA ARG A 911 67.13 1.54 -37.04
C ARG A 911 67.66 0.16 -37.44
N GLY A 912 68.96 -0.06 -37.21
CA GLY A 912 69.64 -1.34 -37.42
C GLY A 912 69.74 -1.73 -38.87
N SER A 913 70.11 -0.78 -39.72
CA SER A 913 70.25 -0.98 -41.16
C SER A 913 71.47 -1.86 -41.45
N ARG A 914 71.23 -3.02 -42.07
CA ARG A 914 72.26 -3.95 -42.52
C ARG A 914 72.64 -3.64 -43.96
N PHE A 915 73.90 -3.29 -44.18
CA PHE A 915 74.43 -2.89 -45.47
C PHE A 915 75.35 -3.96 -46.07
N LYS A 916 75.32 -4.06 -47.40
CA LYS A 916 76.35 -4.72 -48.20
C LYS A 916 77.08 -3.68 -49.04
N VAL A 917 78.40 -3.67 -48.99
CA VAL A 917 79.23 -2.78 -49.80
C VAL A 917 79.25 -3.29 -51.23
N ILE A 918 78.82 -2.44 -52.16
CA ILE A 918 78.76 -2.75 -53.59
C ILE A 918 80.07 -2.37 -54.27
N LYS A 919 80.57 -1.17 -53.98
CA LYS A 919 81.85 -0.65 -54.47
C LYS A 919 82.25 0.60 -53.69
N LYS A 920 83.51 0.99 -53.80
CA LYS A 920 84.03 2.25 -53.28
C LYS A 920 84.69 3.05 -54.40
N SER A 921 84.52 4.37 -54.41
CA SER A 921 85.12 5.28 -55.39
C SER A 921 85.45 6.62 -54.73
N GLY A 922 86.73 6.87 -54.44
CA GLY A 922 87.16 8.02 -53.66
C GLY A 922 86.50 8.04 -52.27
N LYS A 923 85.89 9.16 -51.91
CA LYS A 923 85.11 9.29 -50.66
C LYS A 923 83.72 8.65 -50.70
N ASN A 924 83.26 8.17 -51.86
CA ASN A 924 81.95 7.57 -52.01
C ASN A 924 81.99 6.07 -51.73
N VAL A 925 81.19 5.60 -50.79
CA VAL A 925 80.95 4.19 -50.50
C VAL A 925 79.54 3.84 -50.97
N TYR A 926 79.44 2.96 -51.96
CA TYR A 926 78.16 2.51 -52.50
C TYR A 926 77.69 1.30 -51.71
N LEU A 927 76.53 1.43 -51.08
CA LEU A 927 75.95 0.45 -50.18
C LEU A 927 74.60 0.00 -50.69
N MET A 928 74.21 -1.23 -50.38
CA MET A 928 72.85 -1.71 -50.56
C MET A 928 72.27 -2.07 -49.21
N LEU A 929 71.07 -1.56 -48.92
CA LEU A 929 70.31 -1.95 -47.75
C LEU A 929 69.74 -3.35 -47.96
N ILE A 930 70.28 -4.33 -47.25
CA ILE A 930 69.89 -5.75 -47.36
C ILE A 930 69.04 -6.22 -46.18
N GLY A 931 68.88 -5.40 -45.14
CA GLY A 931 67.94 -5.68 -44.06
C GLY A 931 67.87 -4.57 -43.03
N GLN A 932 66.88 -4.67 -42.14
CA GLN A 932 66.68 -3.80 -40.98
C GLN A 932 66.34 -4.66 -39.76
N GLN A 933 67.20 -4.63 -38.75
CA GLN A 933 67.12 -5.48 -37.56
C GLN A 933 67.04 -4.67 -36.27
N PHE A 934 66.22 -5.10 -35.33
CA PHE A 934 65.89 -4.28 -34.15
C PHE A 934 66.73 -4.61 -32.92
N THR A 935 67.39 -5.77 -32.92
CA THR A 935 68.34 -6.20 -31.90
C THR A 935 69.74 -5.72 -32.26
N GLN A 936 70.36 -4.95 -31.39
CA GLN A 936 71.77 -4.57 -31.56
C GLN A 936 72.66 -5.81 -31.43
N PRO A 937 73.64 -6.02 -32.33
CA PRO A 937 74.70 -6.97 -32.06
C PRO A 937 75.43 -6.52 -30.79
N LYS A 938 75.49 -7.39 -29.77
CA LYS A 938 76.32 -7.12 -28.59
C LYS A 938 77.78 -7.11 -29.07
N SER A 939 78.51 -6.03 -28.79
CA SER A 939 79.95 -6.06 -28.99
C SER A 939 80.51 -7.24 -28.20
N LYS A 940 81.26 -8.12 -28.88
CA LYS A 940 82.20 -8.98 -28.18
C LYS A 940 83.36 -8.06 -27.78
N ILE A 941 83.23 -7.44 -26.62
CA ILE A 941 84.40 -6.98 -25.86
C ILE A 941 84.74 -8.10 -24.89
#